data_AF-A0A2J6J8B2-F1
#
_entry.id   AF-A0A2J6J8B2-F1
#
_cell.length_a   1.000
_cell.length_b   1.000
_cell.length_c   1.000
_cell.angle_alpha   90.00
_cell.angle_beta   90.00
_cell.angle_gamma   90.00
#
_symmetry.space_group_name_H-M   'P 1'
#
loop_
_entity.id
_entity.type
_entity.pdbx_description
1 polymer ?
#
loop_
_entity_poly.entity_id
_entity_poly.type
_entity_poly.pdbx_seq_one_letter_code
_entity_poly.pdbx_strand_id
1 'polypeptide(L)'
;MFDIDRLNPQQRAAVEHTDGPLLLLAGAGSGKTRVITCRIAHLLQRGVAAGQILAMTFTNKAAREMRERVEEMVGRDAVKGMVISTFHSLCVQILKAHIDRLGFKRNFSIYASSDQQQLVRRLLKDEHADATSKDADQVLWQISDAKNRLIGPHDFRATGLNPVSHWTAKVYPRYQKELKAFNAVDFDDLLMLTVRLLEDHSDLLDYYQQKFRYQMVDEYQDTNPVQYRLLKLLAAAHGNLCVVGDDDQSIYGFRGADVNIILNFEHDYAQTRIIKLEQNYRSTGNILEAANAVIKHNTNRKEKALWTADGSGAAIDYLLCEDDEDEARQVMERIHAVRYDKDLAYRDFAILYRTNSQSRAFEEQLRYENIPFVLIGGQQFFDRKEVKDVIAYLKVLTNPFDEVNLLRILNYPRRGIGTTSADRLIRTSATLERPLWQILKQPELVEDLGQKTCDAVQNFVRMMEHYRGRFENAQQMPTTLADLLKELKFDDEIYRQEGDLGRARRRLENIEEVTNALASYLERDDNPSLNGFLDKVSLLDEVAPGDDKKEKKLNEDAVVLMSLHSSKGLEFPVVFLAGMEEGYLPHTKSIHETFDIDEERRLCYVGITRAQRNLTLLGASRRRKFGKLEQRDPSRFLVEIPDRVINRLGRDALTPSTEEEQESKASHFFAGINSLFADDEDKSPCS
;
A
#
# COMPACT_ATOMS: atom_id res chain seq x y z
N MET A 1 -2.63 -30.69 -16.39
CA MET A 1 -3.55 -31.01 -17.50
C MET A 1 -4.93 -30.50 -17.12
N PHE A 2 -5.54 -29.68 -17.99
CA PHE A 2 -6.87 -29.09 -17.77
C PHE A 2 -7.96 -30.17 -17.69
N ASP A 3 -8.74 -30.16 -16.61
CA ASP A 3 -9.88 -31.06 -16.37
C ASP A 3 -11.09 -30.22 -15.93
N ILE A 4 -12.09 -30.14 -16.80
CA ILE A 4 -13.30 -29.34 -16.60
C ILE A 4 -14.23 -29.97 -15.55
N ASP A 5 -14.13 -31.27 -15.30
CA ASP A 5 -15.03 -32.00 -14.40
C ASP A 5 -14.69 -31.74 -12.91
N ARG A 6 -13.56 -31.10 -12.62
CA ARG A 6 -13.16 -30.65 -11.28
C ARG A 6 -13.74 -29.27 -10.90
N LEU A 7 -14.52 -28.65 -11.76
CA LEU A 7 -15.18 -27.37 -11.51
C LEU A 7 -16.56 -27.62 -10.89
N ASN A 8 -16.97 -26.74 -9.98
CA ASN A 8 -18.37 -26.77 -9.52
C ASN A 8 -19.32 -26.39 -10.68
N PRO A 9 -20.64 -26.66 -10.57
CA PRO A 9 -21.58 -26.42 -11.66
C PRO A 9 -21.58 -24.99 -12.22
N GLN A 10 -21.43 -23.98 -11.37
CA GLN A 10 -21.42 -22.58 -11.76
C GLN A 10 -20.12 -22.20 -12.48
N GLN A 11 -18.96 -22.66 -11.97
CA GLN A 11 -17.66 -22.50 -12.61
C GLN A 11 -17.60 -23.20 -13.96
N ARG A 12 -18.16 -24.42 -14.07
CA ARG A 12 -18.27 -25.15 -15.33
C ARG A 12 -19.14 -24.40 -16.34
N ALA A 13 -20.33 -23.93 -15.93
CA ALA A 13 -21.21 -23.15 -16.79
C ALA A 13 -20.54 -21.85 -17.30
N ALA A 14 -19.69 -21.23 -16.47
CA ALA A 14 -18.89 -20.07 -16.86
C ALA A 14 -17.78 -20.39 -17.86
N VAL A 15 -17.13 -21.55 -17.76
CA VAL A 15 -16.10 -22.00 -18.71
C VAL A 15 -16.72 -22.41 -20.05
N GLU A 16 -17.88 -23.09 -20.03
CA GLU A 16 -18.55 -23.61 -21.24
C GLU A 16 -19.25 -22.53 -22.07
N HIS A 17 -19.62 -21.39 -21.47
CA HIS A 17 -20.35 -20.34 -22.17
C HIS A 17 -19.43 -19.47 -23.05
N THR A 18 -18.97 -19.97 -24.20
CA THR A 18 -17.92 -19.32 -25.01
C THR A 18 -18.32 -18.01 -25.69
N ASP A 19 -19.51 -17.95 -26.26
CA ASP A 19 -19.96 -16.83 -27.11
C ASP A 19 -21.04 -16.00 -26.41
N GLY A 20 -21.03 -14.69 -26.71
CA GLY A 20 -21.89 -13.68 -26.11
C GLY A 20 -21.33 -13.05 -24.83
N PRO A 21 -22.01 -12.01 -24.32
CA PRO A 21 -21.59 -11.29 -23.12
C PRO A 21 -21.85 -12.11 -21.85
N LEU A 22 -20.82 -12.21 -21.01
CA LEU A 22 -20.82 -12.98 -19.77
C LEU A 22 -20.38 -12.10 -18.61
N LEU A 23 -21.21 -12.02 -17.57
CA LEU A 23 -20.85 -11.42 -16.28
C LEU A 23 -20.72 -12.52 -15.22
N LEU A 24 -19.51 -12.69 -14.71
CA LEU A 24 -19.25 -13.53 -13.54
C LEU A 24 -19.22 -12.67 -12.28
N LEU A 25 -20.32 -12.70 -11.52
CA LEU A 25 -20.42 -12.07 -10.21
C LEU A 25 -19.80 -13.00 -9.18
N ALA A 26 -18.54 -12.73 -8.83
CA ALA A 26 -17.72 -13.71 -8.18
C ALA A 26 -17.16 -13.17 -6.88
N GLY A 27 -17.69 -13.73 -5.78
CA GLY A 27 -17.33 -13.33 -4.43
C GLY A 27 -15.83 -13.44 -4.11
N ALA A 28 -15.42 -12.84 -3.00
CA ALA A 28 -14.10 -13.12 -2.42
C ALA A 28 -13.90 -14.64 -2.27
N GLY A 29 -12.72 -15.15 -2.63
CA GLY A 29 -12.37 -16.58 -2.49
C GLY A 29 -13.16 -17.56 -3.35
N SER A 30 -13.93 -17.11 -4.36
CA SER A 30 -14.79 -17.98 -5.20
C SER A 30 -14.09 -18.66 -6.39
N GLY A 31 -12.79 -18.42 -6.56
CA GLY A 31 -12.01 -18.96 -7.67
C GLY A 31 -12.08 -18.16 -8.98
N LYS A 32 -12.34 -16.84 -8.92
CA LYS A 32 -12.35 -15.89 -10.06
C LYS A 32 -11.29 -16.19 -11.12
N THR A 33 -10.02 -16.09 -10.74
CA THR A 33 -8.89 -16.27 -11.65
C THR A 33 -8.84 -17.69 -12.22
N ARG A 34 -9.20 -18.72 -11.42
CA ARG A 34 -9.25 -20.11 -11.90
C ARG A 34 -10.27 -20.26 -13.03
N VAL A 35 -11.45 -19.65 -12.90
CA VAL A 35 -12.47 -19.70 -13.96
C VAL A 35 -12.00 -19.02 -15.23
N ILE A 36 -11.36 -17.85 -15.15
CA ILE A 36 -10.81 -17.15 -16.33
C ILE A 36 -9.75 -18.01 -17.02
N THR A 37 -8.78 -18.55 -16.27
CA THR A 37 -7.70 -19.36 -16.86
C THR A 37 -8.23 -20.66 -17.45
N CYS A 38 -9.19 -21.31 -16.78
CA CYS A 38 -9.87 -22.49 -17.30
C CYS A 38 -10.66 -22.18 -18.58
N ARG A 39 -11.32 -21.02 -18.65
CA ARG A 39 -12.03 -20.56 -19.85
C ARG A 39 -11.09 -20.30 -21.02
N ILE A 40 -9.95 -19.66 -20.78
CA ILE A 40 -8.90 -19.47 -21.80
C ILE A 40 -8.44 -20.83 -22.33
N ALA A 41 -8.10 -21.76 -21.43
CA ALA A 41 -7.67 -23.10 -21.80
C ALA A 41 -8.74 -23.83 -22.64
N HIS A 42 -10.01 -23.71 -22.24
CA HIS A 42 -11.13 -24.31 -22.98
C HIS A 42 -11.29 -23.73 -24.39
N LEU A 43 -11.18 -22.41 -24.57
CA LEU A 43 -11.24 -21.77 -25.89
C LEU A 43 -10.11 -22.27 -26.81
N LEU A 44 -8.89 -22.35 -26.28
CA LEU A 44 -7.73 -22.86 -27.04
C LEU A 44 -7.93 -24.32 -27.45
N GLN A 45 -8.45 -25.18 -26.56
CA GLN A 45 -8.75 -26.57 -26.87
C GLN A 45 -9.85 -26.73 -27.92
N ARG A 46 -10.79 -25.78 -28.00
CA ARG A 46 -11.82 -25.73 -29.05
C ARG A 46 -11.32 -25.18 -30.38
N GLY A 47 -10.02 -24.89 -30.51
CA GLY A 47 -9.40 -24.44 -31.74
C GLY A 47 -9.46 -22.92 -31.96
N VAL A 48 -9.81 -22.13 -30.95
CA VAL A 48 -9.66 -20.67 -31.03
C VAL A 48 -8.18 -20.33 -31.10
N ALA A 49 -7.79 -19.53 -32.09
CA ALA A 49 -6.40 -19.11 -32.24
C ALA A 49 -5.99 -18.24 -31.04
N ALA A 50 -4.84 -18.50 -30.43
CA ALA A 50 -4.36 -17.77 -29.25
C ALA A 50 -4.31 -16.25 -29.47
N GLY A 51 -3.91 -15.81 -30.66
CA GLY A 51 -3.89 -14.39 -31.04
C GLY A 51 -5.26 -13.71 -31.10
N GLN A 52 -6.36 -14.49 -31.07
CA GLN A 52 -7.75 -14.00 -31.01
C GLN A 52 -8.26 -13.75 -29.59
N ILE A 53 -7.45 -14.07 -28.57
CA ILE A 53 -7.81 -13.96 -27.16
C ILE A 53 -7.07 -12.78 -26.53
N LEU A 54 -7.82 -11.90 -25.88
CA LEU A 54 -7.33 -10.81 -25.04
C LEU A 54 -7.77 -11.06 -23.60
N ALA A 55 -6.83 -11.15 -22.66
CA ALA A 55 -7.11 -11.15 -21.24
C ALA A 55 -6.52 -9.90 -20.58
N MET A 56 -7.37 -9.15 -19.88
CA MET A 56 -7.02 -7.90 -19.22
C MET A 56 -7.12 -8.01 -17.70
N THR A 57 -6.12 -7.45 -17.02
CA THR A 57 -6.06 -7.36 -15.56
C THR A 57 -5.70 -5.94 -15.12
N PHE A 58 -5.81 -5.63 -13.83
CA PHE A 58 -5.47 -4.31 -13.29
C PHE A 58 -3.99 -4.16 -12.89
N THR A 59 -3.29 -5.27 -12.65
CA THR A 59 -1.89 -5.26 -12.20
C THR A 59 -1.01 -6.14 -13.08
N ASN A 60 0.24 -5.72 -13.30
CA ASN A 60 1.21 -6.52 -14.04
C ASN A 60 1.47 -7.88 -13.37
N LYS A 61 1.38 -7.93 -12.04
CA LYS A 61 1.44 -9.17 -11.27
C LYS A 61 0.32 -10.13 -11.66
N ALA A 62 -0.94 -9.69 -11.62
CA ALA A 62 -2.08 -10.53 -12.00
C ALA A 62 -2.00 -10.99 -13.46
N ALA A 63 -1.50 -10.13 -14.37
CA ALA A 63 -1.25 -10.53 -15.75
C ALA A 63 -0.19 -11.65 -15.86
N ARG A 64 0.91 -11.56 -15.11
CA ARG A 64 1.97 -12.57 -15.07
C ARG A 64 1.47 -13.89 -14.49
N GLU A 65 0.81 -13.85 -13.33
CA GLU A 65 0.25 -15.05 -12.68
C GLU A 65 -0.81 -15.73 -13.56
N MET A 66 -1.68 -14.94 -14.22
CA MET A 66 -2.67 -15.49 -15.16
C MET A 66 -1.98 -16.17 -16.34
N ARG A 67 -0.91 -15.56 -16.88
CA ARG A 67 -0.13 -16.15 -17.97
C ARG A 67 0.51 -17.48 -17.56
N GLU A 68 1.21 -17.51 -16.43
CA GLU A 68 1.84 -18.71 -15.89
C GLU A 68 0.83 -19.84 -15.71
N ARG A 69 -0.33 -19.56 -15.11
CA ARG A 69 -1.41 -20.55 -14.92
C ARG A 69 -1.94 -21.10 -16.24
N VAL A 70 -2.14 -20.26 -17.26
CA VAL A 70 -2.59 -20.75 -18.56
C VAL A 70 -1.50 -21.58 -19.23
N GLU A 71 -0.24 -21.13 -19.18
CA GLU A 71 0.92 -21.88 -19.71
C GLU A 71 1.05 -23.27 -19.07
N GLU A 72 0.83 -23.39 -17.77
CA GLU A 72 0.80 -24.68 -17.05
C GLU A 72 -0.36 -25.58 -17.49
N MET A 73 -1.51 -24.99 -17.84
CA MET A 73 -2.72 -25.75 -18.23
C MET A 73 -2.64 -26.32 -19.66
N VAL A 74 -2.12 -25.54 -20.62
CA VAL A 74 -2.17 -25.88 -22.06
C VAL A 74 -0.79 -25.93 -22.75
N GLY A 75 0.28 -25.55 -22.07
CA GLY A 75 1.64 -25.48 -22.62
C GLY A 75 1.98 -24.12 -23.25
N ARG A 76 3.26 -23.79 -23.28
CA ARG A 76 3.79 -22.49 -23.75
C ARG A 76 3.51 -22.21 -25.23
N ASP A 77 3.54 -23.23 -26.08
CA ASP A 77 3.30 -23.06 -27.51
C ASP A 77 1.85 -22.70 -27.82
N ALA A 78 0.90 -23.26 -27.05
CA ALA A 78 -0.54 -23.02 -27.24
C ALA A 78 -0.95 -21.57 -26.90
N VAL A 79 -0.19 -20.86 -26.05
CA VAL A 79 -0.46 -19.46 -25.68
C VAL A 79 0.28 -18.44 -26.55
N LYS A 80 1.09 -18.89 -27.52
CA LYS A 80 1.93 -18.01 -28.32
C LYS A 80 1.08 -17.05 -29.15
N GLY A 81 1.31 -15.75 -28.98
CA GLY A 81 0.55 -14.69 -29.65
C GLY A 81 -0.68 -14.21 -28.90
N MET A 82 -1.12 -14.89 -27.83
CA MET A 82 -2.15 -14.39 -26.94
C MET A 82 -1.68 -13.14 -26.18
N VAL A 83 -2.59 -12.18 -26.01
CA VAL A 83 -2.33 -10.96 -25.25
C VAL A 83 -2.92 -11.10 -23.86
N ILE A 84 -2.05 -11.17 -22.84
CA ILE A 84 -2.41 -11.05 -21.43
C ILE A 84 -1.68 -9.82 -20.89
N SER A 85 -2.41 -8.78 -20.51
CA SER A 85 -1.79 -7.50 -20.15
C SER A 85 -2.67 -6.65 -19.24
N THR A 86 -2.12 -5.58 -18.69
CA THR A 86 -2.95 -4.51 -18.11
C THR A 86 -3.54 -3.61 -19.20
N PHE A 87 -4.59 -2.84 -18.86
CA PHE A 87 -5.17 -1.83 -19.76
C PHE A 87 -4.09 -0.89 -20.32
N HIS A 88 -3.26 -0.33 -19.44
CA HIS A 88 -2.18 0.59 -19.83
C HIS A 88 -1.14 -0.08 -20.72
N SER A 89 -0.77 -1.33 -20.43
CA SER A 89 0.20 -2.06 -21.26
C SER A 89 -0.35 -2.30 -22.68
N LEU A 90 -1.63 -2.65 -22.81
CA LEU A 90 -2.29 -2.77 -24.10
C LEU A 90 -2.31 -1.43 -24.85
N CYS A 91 -2.75 -0.36 -24.18
CA CYS A 91 -2.79 0.99 -24.76
C CYS A 91 -1.41 1.45 -25.23
N VAL A 92 -0.35 1.23 -24.44
CA VAL A 92 1.03 1.55 -24.85
C VAL A 92 1.42 0.78 -26.11
N GLN A 93 1.09 -0.51 -26.21
CA GLN A 93 1.38 -1.29 -27.41
C GLN A 93 0.67 -0.75 -28.66
N ILE A 94 -0.63 -0.42 -28.53
CA ILE A 94 -1.44 0.15 -29.62
C ILE A 94 -0.90 1.53 -30.03
N LEU A 95 -0.65 2.41 -29.07
CA LEU A 95 -0.15 3.76 -29.33
C LEU A 95 1.26 3.73 -29.91
N LYS A 96 2.17 2.89 -29.42
CA LYS A 96 3.51 2.75 -30.03
C LYS A 96 3.45 2.34 -31.50
N ALA A 97 2.43 1.59 -31.91
CA ALA A 97 2.25 1.18 -33.28
C ALA A 97 1.60 2.26 -34.17
N HIS A 98 0.71 3.10 -33.63
CA HIS A 98 -0.22 3.89 -34.45
C HIS A 98 -0.51 5.34 -33.97
N ILE A 99 0.11 5.83 -32.89
CA ILE A 99 -0.13 7.19 -32.36
C ILE A 99 0.24 8.30 -33.35
N ASP A 100 1.05 8.00 -34.37
CA ASP A 100 1.35 8.90 -35.48
C ASP A 100 0.10 9.40 -36.20
N ARG A 101 -0.97 8.60 -36.22
CA ARG A 101 -2.26 9.00 -36.79
C ARG A 101 -3.00 10.09 -36.00
N LEU A 102 -2.60 10.34 -34.75
CA LEU A 102 -3.09 11.46 -33.93
C LEU A 102 -2.16 12.68 -33.98
N GLY A 103 -1.10 12.63 -34.80
CA GLY A 103 -0.11 13.70 -34.95
C GLY A 103 0.96 13.72 -33.85
N PHE A 104 1.21 12.58 -33.20
CA PHE A 104 2.40 12.38 -32.35
C PHE A 104 3.51 11.68 -33.15
N LYS A 105 4.68 11.50 -32.56
CA LYS A 105 5.71 10.57 -33.04
C LYS A 105 5.65 9.30 -32.19
N ARG A 106 5.91 8.14 -32.79
CA ARG A 106 5.81 6.82 -32.12
C ARG A 106 6.74 6.66 -30.91
N ASN A 107 7.84 7.42 -30.85
CA ASN A 107 8.80 7.44 -29.75
C ASN A 107 8.42 8.45 -28.66
N PHE A 108 7.15 8.45 -28.24
CA PHE A 108 6.68 9.35 -27.19
C PHE A 108 7.20 8.96 -25.81
N SER A 109 7.36 9.96 -24.94
CA SER A 109 7.73 9.77 -23.53
C SER A 109 6.47 9.68 -22.67
N ILE A 110 6.51 8.84 -21.63
CA ILE A 110 5.43 8.75 -20.63
C ILE A 110 5.88 9.56 -19.41
N TYR A 111 5.15 10.62 -19.07
CA TYR A 111 5.49 11.51 -17.96
C TYR A 111 5.11 10.91 -16.60
N ALA A 112 6.05 10.92 -15.66
CA ALA A 112 5.79 10.55 -14.27
C ALA A 112 5.06 11.69 -13.54
N SER A 113 4.44 11.39 -12.39
CA SER A 113 3.68 12.38 -11.61
C SER A 113 4.51 13.62 -11.23
N SER A 114 5.83 13.46 -11.00
CA SER A 114 6.74 14.59 -10.74
C SER A 114 6.87 15.51 -11.93
N ASP A 115 6.96 14.96 -13.14
CA ASP A 115 7.12 15.74 -14.37
C ASP A 115 5.83 16.50 -14.69
N GLN A 116 4.70 15.82 -14.52
CA GLN A 116 3.37 16.42 -14.64
C GLN A 116 3.19 17.57 -13.64
N GLN A 117 3.59 17.39 -12.37
CA GLN A 117 3.46 18.41 -11.33
C GLN A 117 4.29 19.65 -11.65
N GLN A 118 5.53 19.46 -12.13
CA GLN A 118 6.39 20.58 -12.54
C GLN A 118 5.78 21.35 -13.71
N LEU A 119 5.24 20.64 -14.71
CA LEU A 119 4.61 21.25 -15.87
C LEU A 119 3.35 22.04 -15.48
N VAL A 120 2.45 21.43 -14.69
CA VAL A 120 1.23 22.10 -14.22
C VAL A 120 1.57 23.30 -13.35
N ARG A 121 2.53 23.18 -12.43
CA ARG A 121 2.95 24.31 -11.59
C ARG A 121 3.48 25.47 -12.42
N ARG A 122 4.26 25.19 -13.48
CA ARG A 122 4.72 26.22 -14.42
C ARG A 122 3.56 26.91 -15.13
N LEU A 123 2.58 26.16 -15.60
CA LEU A 123 1.40 26.69 -16.31
C LEU A 123 0.45 27.46 -15.39
N LEU A 124 0.37 27.05 -14.13
CA LEU A 124 -0.50 27.65 -13.13
C LEU A 124 -0.02 29.04 -12.68
N LYS A 125 1.29 29.31 -12.76
CA LYS A 125 1.88 30.61 -12.39
C LYS A 125 1.32 31.80 -13.15
N ASP A 126 0.84 31.59 -14.37
CA ASP A 126 0.23 32.67 -15.17
C ASP A 126 -1.14 33.10 -14.63
N GLU A 127 -1.83 32.21 -13.91
CA GLU A 127 -3.17 32.45 -13.34
C GLU A 127 -3.13 32.69 -11.83
N HIS A 128 -2.15 32.08 -11.15
CA HIS A 128 -1.92 32.17 -9.72
C HIS A 128 -0.42 32.26 -9.46
N ALA A 129 0.09 33.49 -9.36
CA ALA A 129 1.53 33.77 -9.28
C ALA A 129 2.25 33.02 -8.14
N ASP A 130 1.55 32.79 -7.02
CA ASP A 130 2.05 32.10 -5.83
C ASP A 130 1.77 30.58 -5.83
N ALA A 131 1.50 29.98 -7.00
CA ALA A 131 1.18 28.56 -7.15
C ALA A 131 2.17 27.61 -6.43
N THR A 132 1.62 26.89 -5.47
CA THR A 132 2.32 25.87 -4.69
C THR A 132 2.31 24.52 -5.40
N SER A 133 3.09 23.57 -4.89
CA SER A 133 3.03 22.18 -5.36
C SER A 133 1.67 21.52 -5.06
N LYS A 134 0.98 21.95 -3.99
CA LYS A 134 -0.37 21.46 -3.67
C LYS A 134 -1.40 21.88 -4.70
N ASP A 135 -1.34 23.14 -5.13
CA ASP A 135 -2.29 23.66 -6.11
C ASP A 135 -2.13 22.90 -7.43
N ALA A 136 -0.88 22.60 -7.82
CA ALA A 136 -0.58 21.77 -8.97
C ALA A 136 -1.08 20.31 -8.81
N ASP A 137 -0.91 19.70 -7.64
CA ASP A 137 -1.43 18.35 -7.34
C ASP A 137 -2.97 18.31 -7.41
N GLN A 138 -3.64 19.34 -6.91
CA GLN A 138 -5.11 19.44 -6.95
C GLN A 138 -5.62 19.65 -8.38
N VAL A 139 -4.95 20.47 -9.19
CA VAL A 139 -5.26 20.63 -10.62
C VAL A 139 -5.01 19.32 -11.37
N LEU A 140 -3.89 18.64 -11.14
CA LEU A 140 -3.59 17.35 -11.77
C LEU A 140 -4.62 16.28 -11.40
N TRP A 141 -5.06 16.24 -10.15
CA TRP A 141 -6.10 15.32 -9.72
C TRP A 141 -7.40 15.56 -10.49
N GLN A 142 -7.81 16.82 -10.69
CA GLN A 142 -9.00 17.13 -11.50
C GLN A 142 -8.81 16.84 -12.99
N ILE A 143 -7.60 17.04 -13.54
CA ILE A 143 -7.27 16.64 -14.92
C ILE A 143 -7.37 15.12 -15.07
N SER A 144 -6.80 14.36 -14.13
CA SER A 144 -6.84 12.90 -14.13
C SER A 144 -8.27 12.38 -14.02
N ASP A 145 -9.08 12.90 -13.09
CA ASP A 145 -10.50 12.55 -12.98
C ASP A 145 -11.27 12.90 -14.27
N ALA A 146 -11.01 14.06 -14.86
CA ALA A 146 -11.61 14.45 -16.14
C ALA A 146 -11.25 13.47 -17.27
N LYS A 147 -9.97 13.13 -17.43
CA LYS A 147 -9.51 12.15 -18.45
C LYS A 147 -10.14 10.77 -18.23
N ASN A 148 -10.20 10.32 -16.98
CA ASN A 148 -10.81 9.03 -16.63
C ASN A 148 -12.33 8.99 -16.93
N ARG A 149 -12.99 10.15 -16.95
CA ARG A 149 -14.38 10.35 -17.37
C ARG A 149 -14.56 10.74 -18.84
N LEU A 150 -13.50 10.65 -19.66
CA LEU A 150 -13.50 11.05 -21.08
C LEU A 150 -13.81 12.54 -21.33
N ILE A 151 -13.59 13.41 -20.34
CA ILE A 151 -13.79 14.85 -20.47
C ILE A 151 -12.52 15.47 -21.07
N GLY A 152 -12.63 15.92 -22.32
CA GLY A 152 -11.55 16.57 -23.04
C GLY A 152 -11.16 17.93 -22.46
N PRO A 153 -9.96 18.45 -22.79
CA PRO A 153 -9.48 19.73 -22.29
C PRO A 153 -10.43 20.91 -22.55
N HIS A 154 -11.08 20.92 -23.72
CA HIS A 154 -12.01 21.98 -24.10
C HIS A 154 -13.44 21.78 -23.56
N ASP A 155 -13.75 20.59 -23.07
CA ASP A 155 -15.08 20.23 -22.54
C ASP A 155 -15.14 20.36 -21.02
N PHE A 156 -13.98 20.42 -20.34
CA PHE A 156 -13.92 20.67 -18.91
C PHE A 156 -14.58 22.02 -18.57
N ARG A 157 -15.47 22.00 -17.58
CA ARG A 157 -16.17 23.19 -17.07
C ARG A 157 -15.89 23.31 -15.58
N ALA A 158 -15.58 24.53 -15.15
CA ALA A 158 -15.37 24.82 -13.74
C ALA A 158 -16.66 24.57 -12.94
N THR A 159 -16.54 23.94 -11.77
CA THR A 159 -17.66 23.62 -10.89
C THR A 159 -17.69 24.55 -9.67
N GLY A 160 -18.84 25.19 -9.46
CA GLY A 160 -19.12 26.02 -8.28
C GLY A 160 -18.15 27.19 -8.10
N LEU A 161 -17.85 27.52 -6.85
CA LEU A 161 -16.93 28.61 -6.45
C LEU A 161 -15.51 28.10 -6.13
N ASN A 162 -15.18 26.83 -6.45
CA ASN A 162 -13.88 26.26 -6.13
C ASN A 162 -12.77 26.90 -7.01
N PRO A 163 -11.78 27.61 -6.42
CA PRO A 163 -10.70 28.24 -7.19
C PRO A 163 -9.90 27.26 -8.03
N VAL A 164 -9.65 26.05 -7.52
CA VAL A 164 -8.92 24.98 -8.22
C VAL A 164 -9.62 24.61 -9.51
N SER A 165 -10.96 24.51 -9.49
CA SER A 165 -11.73 24.14 -10.69
C SER A 165 -11.61 25.17 -11.81
N HIS A 166 -11.55 26.45 -11.44
CA HIS A 166 -11.33 27.53 -12.40
C HIS A 166 -9.91 27.50 -12.97
N TRP A 167 -8.91 27.24 -12.13
CA TRP A 167 -7.54 27.04 -12.58
C TRP A 167 -7.42 25.86 -13.54
N THR A 168 -8.00 24.72 -13.19
CA THR A 168 -8.01 23.51 -14.03
C THR A 168 -8.60 23.78 -15.41
N ALA A 169 -9.74 24.47 -15.50
CA ALA A 169 -10.38 24.80 -16.78
C ALA A 169 -9.49 25.60 -17.73
N LYS A 170 -8.60 26.45 -17.19
CA LYS A 170 -7.64 27.23 -17.99
C LYS A 170 -6.34 26.46 -18.26
N VAL A 171 -5.84 25.72 -17.27
CA VAL A 171 -4.56 25.01 -17.34
C VAL A 171 -4.67 23.75 -18.20
N TYR A 172 -5.77 23.01 -18.15
CA TYR A 172 -5.90 21.71 -18.81
C TYR A 172 -5.69 21.77 -20.34
N PRO A 173 -6.30 22.68 -21.12
CA PRO A 173 -5.98 22.82 -22.55
C PRO A 173 -4.52 23.12 -22.84
N ARG A 174 -3.89 23.95 -22.02
CA ARG A 174 -2.48 24.33 -22.17
C ARG A 174 -1.56 23.16 -21.82
N TYR A 175 -1.88 22.45 -20.75
CA TYR A 175 -1.19 21.23 -20.33
C TYR A 175 -1.18 20.19 -21.45
N GLN A 176 -2.34 19.90 -22.05
CA GLN A 176 -2.42 18.93 -23.14
C GLN A 176 -1.67 19.39 -24.40
N LYS A 177 -1.67 20.70 -24.69
CA LYS A 177 -0.92 21.29 -25.80
C LYS A 177 0.60 21.13 -25.60
N GLU A 178 1.10 21.41 -24.40
CA GLU A 178 2.52 21.27 -24.06
C GLU A 178 2.97 19.81 -24.11
N LEU A 179 2.18 18.88 -23.54
CA LEU A 179 2.46 17.44 -23.64
C LEU A 179 2.62 17.00 -25.11
N LYS A 180 1.66 17.38 -25.96
CA LYS A 180 1.74 17.07 -27.39
C LYS A 180 2.97 17.69 -28.07
N ALA A 181 3.30 18.95 -27.75
CA ALA A 181 4.48 19.62 -28.30
C ALA A 181 5.80 18.94 -27.90
N PHE A 182 5.87 18.38 -26.68
CA PHE A 182 7.02 17.62 -26.19
C PHE A 182 7.03 16.16 -26.65
N ASN A 183 6.07 15.75 -27.48
CA ASN A 183 5.85 14.35 -27.84
C ASN A 183 5.76 13.46 -26.58
N ALA A 184 5.03 13.92 -25.59
CA ALA A 184 4.83 13.27 -24.31
C ALA A 184 3.34 12.97 -24.09
N VAL A 185 3.08 11.95 -23.27
CA VAL A 185 1.76 11.57 -22.79
C VAL A 185 1.85 11.29 -21.29
N ASP A 186 0.78 11.52 -20.54
CA ASP A 186 0.68 11.01 -19.18
C ASP A 186 0.01 9.63 -19.13
N PHE A 187 -0.18 9.11 -17.92
CA PHE A 187 -0.73 7.76 -17.73
C PHE A 187 -2.19 7.65 -18.18
N ASP A 188 -3.01 8.68 -17.90
CA ASP A 188 -4.42 8.71 -18.30
C ASP A 188 -4.57 8.93 -19.82
N ASP A 189 -3.65 9.68 -20.45
CA ASP A 189 -3.58 9.84 -21.90
C ASP A 189 -3.43 8.50 -22.63
N LEU A 190 -2.76 7.51 -22.03
CA LEU A 190 -2.63 6.18 -22.64
C LEU A 190 -4.01 5.60 -22.95
N LEU A 191 -4.95 5.73 -22.02
CA LEU A 191 -6.31 5.24 -22.18
C LEU A 191 -7.11 6.15 -23.13
N MET A 192 -7.13 7.45 -22.85
CA MET A 192 -7.95 8.42 -23.56
C MET A 192 -7.55 8.54 -25.05
N LEU A 193 -6.26 8.59 -25.35
CA LEU A 193 -5.76 8.65 -26.73
C LEU A 193 -5.97 7.33 -27.47
N THR A 194 -5.94 6.18 -26.79
CA THR A 194 -6.25 4.90 -27.43
C THR A 194 -7.72 4.84 -27.82
N VAL A 195 -8.64 5.24 -26.93
CA VAL A 195 -10.07 5.34 -27.25
C VAL A 195 -10.28 6.25 -28.44
N ARG A 196 -9.72 7.46 -28.40
CA ARG A 196 -9.81 8.42 -29.50
C ARG A 196 -9.23 7.87 -30.81
N LEU A 197 -8.07 7.21 -30.76
CA LEU A 197 -7.46 6.61 -31.95
C LEU A 197 -8.40 5.60 -32.62
N LEU A 198 -9.06 4.74 -31.84
CA LEU A 198 -9.97 3.73 -32.36
C LEU A 198 -11.29 4.34 -32.86
N GLU A 199 -11.76 5.42 -32.25
CA GLU A 199 -12.95 6.15 -32.71
C GLU A 199 -12.69 6.95 -33.99
N ASP A 200 -11.52 7.60 -34.09
CA ASP A 200 -11.15 8.45 -35.23
C ASP A 200 -10.71 7.61 -36.45
N HIS A 201 -10.31 6.34 -36.28
CA HIS A 201 -9.75 5.47 -37.33
C HIS A 201 -10.43 4.10 -37.36
N SER A 202 -11.51 3.97 -38.13
CA SER A 202 -12.31 2.73 -38.22
C SER A 202 -11.53 1.53 -38.75
N ASP A 203 -10.55 1.72 -39.62
CA ASP A 203 -9.70 0.64 -40.14
C ASP A 203 -8.86 -0.01 -39.02
N LEU A 204 -8.38 0.78 -38.05
CA LEU A 204 -7.67 0.26 -36.88
C LEU A 204 -8.62 -0.43 -35.92
N LEU A 205 -9.81 0.14 -35.71
CA LEU A 205 -10.84 -0.49 -34.88
C LEU A 205 -11.21 -1.87 -35.43
N ASP A 206 -11.49 -1.98 -36.72
CA ASP A 206 -11.81 -3.24 -37.39
C ASP A 206 -10.67 -4.25 -37.21
N TYR A 207 -9.42 -3.83 -37.42
CA TYR A 207 -8.25 -4.69 -37.21
C TYR A 207 -8.18 -5.24 -35.77
N TYR A 208 -8.34 -4.39 -34.75
CA TYR A 208 -8.27 -4.83 -33.36
C TYR A 208 -9.50 -5.63 -32.92
N GLN A 209 -10.68 -5.38 -33.49
CA GLN A 209 -11.88 -6.17 -33.25
C GLN A 209 -11.73 -7.60 -33.81
N GLN A 210 -11.20 -7.75 -35.02
CA GLN A 210 -10.90 -9.07 -35.60
C GLN A 210 -9.78 -9.79 -34.83
N LYS A 211 -8.79 -9.02 -34.36
CA LYS A 211 -7.70 -9.55 -33.55
C LYS A 211 -8.16 -9.96 -32.14
N PHE A 212 -9.12 -9.27 -31.52
CA PHE A 212 -9.54 -9.55 -30.14
C PHE A 212 -10.97 -10.09 -30.11
N ARG A 213 -11.17 -11.22 -30.78
CA ARG A 213 -12.48 -11.86 -30.89
C ARG A 213 -13.05 -12.32 -29.55
N TYR A 214 -12.21 -12.74 -28.61
CA TYR A 214 -12.62 -13.14 -27.26
C TYR A 214 -11.91 -12.27 -26.23
N GLN A 215 -12.67 -11.59 -25.38
CA GLN A 215 -12.15 -10.66 -24.39
C GLN A 215 -12.51 -11.13 -22.99
N MET A 216 -11.51 -11.22 -22.12
CA MET A 216 -11.64 -11.58 -20.71
C MET A 216 -11.14 -10.42 -19.86
N VAL A 217 -11.93 -9.96 -18.89
CA VAL A 217 -11.54 -8.86 -17.99
C VAL A 217 -11.71 -9.31 -16.55
N ASP A 218 -10.62 -9.29 -15.79
CA ASP A 218 -10.62 -9.56 -14.35
C ASP A 218 -10.74 -8.25 -13.54
N GLU A 219 -11.21 -8.36 -12.30
CA GLU A 219 -11.46 -7.24 -11.37
C GLU A 219 -12.32 -6.11 -11.98
N TYR A 220 -13.33 -6.47 -12.77
CA TYR A 220 -14.14 -5.53 -13.56
C TYR A 220 -14.81 -4.42 -12.75
N GLN A 221 -15.04 -4.62 -11.44
CA GLN A 221 -15.58 -3.58 -10.56
C GLN A 221 -14.67 -2.35 -10.42
N ASP A 222 -13.36 -2.48 -10.68
CA ASP A 222 -12.40 -1.38 -10.56
C ASP A 222 -12.29 -0.57 -11.87
N THR A 223 -13.12 -0.89 -12.86
CA THR A 223 -13.11 -0.23 -14.17
C THR A 223 -13.57 1.22 -14.04
N ASN A 224 -12.91 2.12 -14.77
CA ASN A 224 -13.33 3.51 -14.91
C ASN A 224 -14.00 3.77 -16.30
N PRO A 225 -14.66 4.92 -16.51
CA PRO A 225 -15.39 5.17 -17.75
C PRO A 225 -14.57 5.09 -19.04
N VAL A 226 -13.32 5.57 -19.06
CA VAL A 226 -12.44 5.47 -20.24
C VAL A 226 -12.04 4.02 -20.55
N GLN A 227 -11.73 3.20 -19.52
CA GLN A 227 -11.47 1.78 -19.70
C GLN A 227 -12.71 1.04 -20.20
N TYR A 228 -13.87 1.34 -19.63
CA TYR A 228 -15.15 0.79 -20.08
C TYR A 228 -15.44 1.13 -21.54
N ARG A 229 -15.19 2.38 -21.97
CA ARG A 229 -15.35 2.79 -23.37
C ARG A 229 -14.42 2.01 -24.30
N LEU A 230 -13.16 1.82 -23.91
CA LEU A 230 -12.20 1.02 -24.66
C LEU A 230 -12.70 -0.43 -24.84
N LEU A 231 -13.19 -1.06 -23.77
CA LEU A 231 -13.76 -2.41 -23.83
C LEU A 231 -14.96 -2.47 -24.77
N LYS A 232 -15.87 -1.50 -24.68
CA LYS A 232 -17.07 -1.44 -25.52
C LYS A 232 -16.71 -1.33 -27.00
N LEU A 233 -15.70 -0.51 -27.35
CA LEU A 233 -15.20 -0.41 -28.72
C LEU A 233 -14.62 -1.75 -29.21
N LEU A 234 -13.76 -2.39 -28.42
CA LEU A 234 -13.13 -3.65 -28.81
C LEU A 234 -14.13 -4.81 -28.90
N ALA A 235 -15.16 -4.84 -28.04
CA ALA A 235 -16.16 -5.91 -28.01
C ALA A 235 -17.25 -5.77 -29.08
N ALA A 236 -17.47 -4.58 -29.65
CA ALA A 236 -18.65 -4.28 -30.45
C ALA A 236 -18.88 -5.19 -31.67
N ALA A 237 -17.82 -5.70 -32.33
CA ALA A 237 -17.98 -6.53 -33.53
C ALA A 237 -18.49 -7.95 -33.25
N HIS A 238 -18.18 -8.51 -32.07
CA HIS A 238 -18.41 -9.92 -31.78
C HIS A 238 -19.28 -10.16 -30.53
N GLY A 239 -19.31 -9.21 -29.58
CA GLY A 239 -20.07 -9.33 -28.34
C GLY A 239 -19.51 -10.37 -27.35
N ASN A 240 -18.37 -11.00 -27.65
CA ASN A 240 -17.73 -12.04 -26.84
C ASN A 240 -16.89 -11.44 -25.70
N LEU A 241 -17.56 -10.74 -24.79
CA LEU A 241 -16.96 -10.09 -23.64
C LEU A 241 -17.31 -10.86 -22.36
N CYS A 242 -16.30 -11.45 -21.72
CA CYS A 242 -16.42 -12.10 -20.42
C CYS A 242 -15.78 -11.20 -19.35
N VAL A 243 -16.58 -10.65 -18.46
CA VAL A 243 -16.10 -9.85 -17.33
C VAL A 243 -16.28 -10.62 -16.02
N VAL A 244 -15.31 -10.49 -15.14
CA VAL A 244 -15.32 -11.10 -13.81
C VAL A 244 -15.07 -10.01 -12.80
N GLY A 245 -15.91 -9.95 -11.78
CA GLY A 245 -15.78 -8.92 -10.76
C GLY A 245 -16.66 -9.17 -9.56
N ASP A 246 -16.44 -8.33 -8.56
CA ASP A 246 -17.21 -8.29 -7.34
C ASP A 246 -17.47 -6.84 -6.96
N ASP A 247 -18.71 -6.37 -7.16
CA ASP A 247 -19.14 -5.02 -6.78
C ASP A 247 -18.96 -4.72 -5.27
N ASP A 248 -18.93 -5.76 -4.43
CA ASP A 248 -18.66 -5.63 -2.99
C ASP A 248 -17.15 -5.42 -2.68
N GLN A 249 -16.27 -5.56 -3.68
CA GLN A 249 -14.82 -5.32 -3.58
C GLN A 249 -14.36 -4.07 -4.35
N SER A 250 -15.26 -3.22 -4.82
CA SER A 250 -14.93 -1.93 -5.45
C SER A 250 -14.48 -0.92 -4.40
N ILE A 251 -13.16 -0.75 -4.22
CA ILE A 251 -12.54 0.08 -3.17
C ILE A 251 -11.54 1.10 -3.74
N TYR A 252 -11.60 1.38 -5.04
CA TYR A 252 -10.74 2.34 -5.71
C TYR A 252 -11.55 3.49 -6.34
N GLY A 253 -12.70 3.85 -5.74
CA GLY A 253 -13.55 4.95 -6.21
C GLY A 253 -12.79 6.27 -6.23
N PHE A 254 -11.93 6.50 -5.23
CA PHE A 254 -11.02 7.65 -5.18
C PHE A 254 -9.99 7.73 -6.33
N ARG A 255 -9.82 6.66 -7.13
CA ARG A 255 -9.00 6.61 -8.35
C ARG A 255 -9.85 6.63 -9.64
N GLY A 256 -11.15 6.90 -9.53
CA GLY A 256 -12.07 7.01 -10.67
C GLY A 256 -12.73 5.69 -11.08
N ALA A 257 -12.59 4.60 -10.31
CA ALA A 257 -13.38 3.40 -10.54
C ALA A 257 -14.87 3.70 -10.33
N ASP A 258 -15.72 3.21 -11.22
CA ASP A 258 -17.17 3.41 -11.15
C ASP A 258 -17.87 2.06 -11.01
N VAL A 259 -18.32 1.77 -9.79
CA VAL A 259 -19.05 0.53 -9.47
C VAL A 259 -20.31 0.36 -10.33
N ASN A 260 -20.90 1.46 -10.82
CA ASN A 260 -22.09 1.37 -11.65
C ASN A 260 -21.82 0.67 -12.99
N ILE A 261 -20.57 0.63 -13.46
CA ILE A 261 -20.19 -0.08 -14.69
C ILE A 261 -20.49 -1.58 -14.57
N ILE A 262 -20.11 -2.21 -13.44
CA ILE A 262 -20.43 -3.63 -13.22
C ILE A 262 -21.91 -3.84 -12.90
N LEU A 263 -22.54 -2.89 -12.18
CA LEU A 263 -23.95 -3.00 -11.83
C LEU A 263 -24.87 -2.92 -13.06
N ASN A 264 -24.51 -2.09 -14.05
CA ASN A 264 -25.30 -1.85 -15.26
C ASN A 264 -24.92 -2.73 -16.46
N PHE A 265 -24.02 -3.70 -16.29
CA PHE A 265 -23.50 -4.51 -17.39
C PHE A 265 -24.60 -5.20 -18.22
N GLU A 266 -25.64 -5.72 -17.58
CA GLU A 266 -26.79 -6.37 -18.24
C GLU A 266 -27.68 -5.42 -19.05
N HIS A 267 -27.66 -4.13 -18.72
CA HIS A 267 -28.34 -3.08 -19.49
C HIS A 267 -27.53 -2.68 -20.72
N ASP A 268 -26.20 -2.68 -20.59
CA ASP A 268 -25.29 -2.26 -21.66
C ASP A 268 -25.07 -3.33 -22.73
N TYR A 269 -25.12 -4.60 -22.34
CA TYR A 269 -24.91 -5.76 -23.21
C TYR A 269 -26.17 -6.63 -23.23
N ALA A 270 -26.96 -6.51 -24.30
CA ALA A 270 -28.14 -7.35 -24.49
C ALA A 270 -27.79 -8.84 -24.48
N GLN A 271 -28.71 -9.67 -23.98
CA GLN A 271 -28.53 -11.13 -23.86
C GLN A 271 -27.36 -11.55 -22.94
N THR A 272 -26.94 -10.69 -22.00
CA THR A 272 -25.93 -11.04 -20.99
C THR A 272 -26.34 -12.29 -20.22
N ARG A 273 -25.43 -13.26 -20.15
CA ARG A 273 -25.52 -14.36 -19.19
C ARG A 273 -24.84 -13.94 -17.90
N ILE A 274 -25.54 -14.03 -16.78
CA ILE A 274 -25.00 -13.74 -15.45
C ILE A 274 -24.82 -15.06 -14.71
N ILE A 275 -23.64 -15.29 -14.16
CA ILE A 275 -23.35 -16.46 -13.34
C ILE A 275 -22.76 -15.97 -12.02
N LYS A 276 -23.37 -16.37 -10.90
CA LYS A 276 -22.90 -16.04 -9.56
C LYS A 276 -21.97 -17.14 -9.04
N LEU A 277 -20.77 -16.77 -8.61
CA LEU A 277 -19.84 -17.67 -7.93
C LEU A 277 -19.85 -17.34 -6.44
N GLU A 278 -20.70 -18.06 -5.69
CA GLU A 278 -21.01 -17.79 -4.28
C GLU A 278 -20.29 -18.72 -3.31
N GLN A 279 -19.84 -19.89 -3.78
CA GLN A 279 -19.05 -20.81 -2.98
C GLN A 279 -17.64 -20.25 -2.79
N ASN A 280 -17.28 -19.98 -1.55
CA ASN A 280 -15.97 -19.53 -1.10
C ASN A 280 -15.14 -20.75 -0.64
N TYR A 281 -13.88 -20.77 -1.05
CA TYR A 281 -12.90 -21.84 -0.75
C TYR A 281 -11.75 -21.35 0.14
N ARG A 282 -11.92 -20.20 0.79
CA ARG A 282 -10.87 -19.47 1.51
C ARG A 282 -11.14 -19.36 3.00
N SER A 283 -12.33 -18.89 3.34
CA SER A 283 -12.71 -18.41 4.67
C SER A 283 -13.74 -19.34 5.30
N THR A 284 -13.68 -19.45 6.62
CA THR A 284 -14.65 -20.21 7.42
C THR A 284 -16.03 -19.51 7.49
N GLY A 285 -17.05 -20.28 7.88
CA GLY A 285 -18.45 -19.83 7.87
C GLY A 285 -18.72 -18.58 8.70
N ASN A 286 -18.16 -18.47 9.91
CA ASN A 286 -18.36 -17.31 10.79
C ASN A 286 -17.79 -16.02 10.16
N ILE A 287 -16.62 -16.11 9.52
CA ILE A 287 -15.99 -14.99 8.80
C ILE A 287 -16.88 -14.54 7.64
N LEU A 288 -17.38 -15.50 6.84
CA LEU A 288 -18.27 -15.20 5.72
C LEU A 288 -19.62 -14.64 6.18
N GLU A 289 -20.16 -15.13 7.28
CA GLU A 289 -21.40 -14.62 7.85
C GLU A 289 -21.25 -13.16 8.30
N ALA A 290 -20.17 -12.83 9.01
CA ALA A 290 -19.87 -11.44 9.38
C ALA A 290 -19.67 -10.55 8.14
N ALA A 291 -18.92 -11.02 7.13
CA ALA A 291 -18.71 -10.29 5.90
C ALA A 291 -20.04 -10.02 5.15
N ASN A 292 -20.88 -11.06 4.99
CA ASN A 292 -22.18 -10.95 4.36
C ASN A 292 -23.12 -10.01 5.13
N ALA A 293 -23.07 -10.02 6.46
CA ALA A 293 -23.91 -9.18 7.30
C ALA A 293 -23.54 -7.69 7.19
N VAL A 294 -22.24 -7.38 7.25
CA VAL A 294 -21.74 -6.02 7.02
C VAL A 294 -22.18 -5.54 5.64
N ILE A 295 -21.78 -6.24 4.57
CA ILE A 295 -22.00 -5.74 3.20
C ILE A 295 -23.47 -5.62 2.79
N LYS A 296 -24.38 -6.36 3.43
CA LYS A 296 -25.83 -6.28 3.20
C LYS A 296 -26.41 -4.88 3.46
N HIS A 297 -25.73 -4.06 4.26
CA HIS A 297 -26.15 -2.68 4.53
C HIS A 297 -25.87 -1.71 3.38
N ASN A 298 -25.06 -2.09 2.38
CA ASN A 298 -24.92 -1.29 1.15
C ASN A 298 -26.18 -1.41 0.30
N THR A 299 -26.68 -0.26 -0.17
CA THR A 299 -27.92 -0.20 -0.96
C THR A 299 -27.69 -0.43 -2.44
N ASN A 300 -26.55 0.02 -2.97
CA ASN A 300 -26.20 -0.11 -4.39
C ASN A 300 -25.26 -1.31 -4.63
N ARG A 301 -25.85 -2.51 -4.70
CA ARG A 301 -25.14 -3.78 -4.96
C ARG A 301 -26.02 -4.81 -5.67
N LYS A 302 -25.39 -5.78 -6.34
CA LYS A 302 -26.10 -6.98 -6.83
C LYS A 302 -26.22 -8.00 -5.71
N GLU A 303 -27.41 -8.59 -5.57
CA GLU A 303 -27.67 -9.57 -4.52
C GLU A 303 -26.82 -10.84 -4.73
N LYS A 304 -25.96 -11.12 -3.75
CA LYS A 304 -25.18 -12.35 -3.62
C LYS A 304 -24.84 -12.61 -2.16
N ALA A 305 -24.66 -13.88 -1.81
CA ALA A 305 -24.27 -14.30 -0.47
C ALA A 305 -23.18 -15.37 -0.53
N LEU A 306 -22.06 -15.15 0.17
CA LEU A 306 -20.98 -16.13 0.20
C LEU A 306 -21.30 -17.28 1.16
N TRP A 307 -20.95 -18.50 0.77
CA TRP A 307 -21.04 -19.67 1.64
C TRP A 307 -19.80 -20.56 1.47
N THR A 308 -19.48 -21.36 2.48
CA THR A 308 -18.34 -22.29 2.46
C THR A 308 -18.77 -23.70 2.88
N ALA A 309 -18.02 -24.70 2.43
CA ALA A 309 -18.16 -26.08 2.88
C ALA A 309 -17.25 -26.41 4.09
N ASP A 310 -16.32 -25.53 4.47
CA ASP A 310 -15.30 -25.76 5.50
C ASP A 310 -15.81 -25.60 6.96
N GLY A 311 -17.14 -25.61 7.14
CA GLY A 311 -17.80 -25.43 8.44
C GLY A 311 -17.73 -24.00 8.99
N SER A 312 -18.20 -23.81 10.22
CA SER A 312 -18.31 -22.48 10.84
C SER A 312 -16.95 -21.87 11.23
N GLY A 313 -15.97 -22.70 11.62
CA GLY A 313 -14.68 -22.23 12.14
C GLY A 313 -14.78 -21.55 13.52
N ALA A 314 -13.70 -20.87 13.92
CA ALA A 314 -13.66 -20.11 15.18
C ALA A 314 -14.59 -18.89 15.15
N ALA A 315 -15.09 -18.47 16.31
CA ALA A 315 -15.77 -17.18 16.44
C ALA A 315 -14.80 -16.02 16.15
N ILE A 316 -15.33 -14.89 15.71
CA ILE A 316 -14.55 -13.67 15.49
C ILE A 316 -14.39 -12.98 16.83
N ASP A 317 -13.17 -12.73 17.27
CA ASP A 317 -12.96 -11.97 18.50
C ASP A 317 -13.01 -10.47 18.22
N TYR A 318 -13.63 -9.72 19.13
CA TYR A 318 -13.51 -8.27 19.20
C TYR A 318 -12.86 -7.85 20.51
N LEU A 319 -11.78 -7.09 20.39
CA LEU A 319 -11.05 -6.50 21.51
C LEU A 319 -11.26 -4.98 21.54
N LEU A 320 -11.71 -4.47 22.68
CA LEU A 320 -11.69 -3.05 22.98
C LEU A 320 -10.51 -2.74 23.90
N CYS A 321 -9.48 -2.12 23.33
CA CYS A 321 -8.25 -1.72 23.99
C CYS A 321 -8.36 -0.32 24.61
N GLU A 322 -7.48 0.01 25.54
CA GLU A 322 -7.43 1.36 26.14
C GLU A 322 -7.01 2.41 25.11
N ASP A 323 -5.85 2.18 24.49
CA ASP A 323 -5.22 3.06 23.52
C ASP A 323 -4.51 2.28 22.40
N ASP A 324 -3.81 2.99 21.53
CA ASP A 324 -3.10 2.44 20.39
C ASP A 324 -1.87 1.60 20.78
N GLU A 325 -1.27 1.82 21.94
CA GLU A 325 -0.18 0.99 22.46
C GLU A 325 -0.73 -0.33 23.05
N ASP A 326 -1.84 -0.27 23.80
CA ASP A 326 -2.55 -1.47 24.28
C ASP A 326 -3.05 -2.32 23.13
N GLU A 327 -3.59 -1.70 22.07
CA GLU A 327 -3.98 -2.41 20.85
C GLU A 327 -2.80 -3.19 20.24
N ALA A 328 -1.63 -2.57 20.13
CA ALA A 328 -0.44 -3.23 19.59
C ALA A 328 0.05 -4.39 20.49
N ARG A 329 0.07 -4.20 21.81
CA ARG A 329 0.45 -5.24 22.77
C ARG A 329 -0.49 -6.44 22.73
N GLN A 330 -1.81 -6.20 22.71
CA GLN A 330 -2.82 -7.27 22.61
C GLN A 330 -2.69 -8.10 21.34
N VAL A 331 -2.32 -7.47 20.21
CA VAL A 331 -2.02 -8.21 18.98
C VAL A 331 -0.80 -9.13 19.16
N MET A 332 0.26 -8.67 19.83
CA MET A 332 1.46 -9.50 20.05
C MET A 332 1.18 -10.70 20.95
N GLU A 333 0.48 -10.50 22.06
CA GLU A 333 0.07 -11.57 22.98
C GLU A 333 -0.71 -12.67 22.21
N ARG A 334 -1.61 -12.26 21.32
CA ARG A 334 -2.36 -13.18 20.46
C ARG A 334 -1.52 -13.86 19.39
N ILE A 335 -0.58 -13.14 18.77
CA ILE A 335 0.36 -13.76 17.81
C ILE A 335 1.13 -14.88 18.51
N HIS A 336 1.68 -14.64 19.70
CA HIS A 336 2.38 -15.66 20.48
C HIS A 336 1.47 -16.84 20.84
N ALA A 337 0.28 -16.57 21.38
CA ALA A 337 -0.67 -17.62 21.78
C ALA A 337 -1.09 -18.51 20.60
N VAL A 338 -1.49 -17.91 19.48
CA VAL A 338 -1.96 -18.65 18.30
C VAL A 338 -0.81 -19.37 17.60
N ARG A 339 0.38 -18.77 17.56
CA ARG A 339 1.57 -19.40 16.99
C ARG A 339 1.98 -20.64 17.78
N TYR A 340 1.97 -20.56 19.10
CA TYR A 340 2.32 -21.68 19.98
C TYR A 340 1.29 -22.82 19.89
N ASP A 341 -0.01 -22.49 19.88
CA ASP A 341 -1.09 -23.48 19.82
C ASP A 341 -1.19 -24.20 18.46
N LYS A 342 -0.93 -23.48 17.36
CA LYS A 342 -1.22 -23.97 16.00
C LYS A 342 -0.02 -24.22 15.11
N ASP A 343 1.20 -24.07 15.64
CA ASP A 343 2.48 -24.23 14.91
C ASP A 343 2.51 -23.44 13.59
N LEU A 344 2.15 -22.14 13.68
CA LEU A 344 2.10 -21.24 12.52
C LEU A 344 3.41 -20.45 12.33
N ALA A 345 3.71 -20.10 11.08
CA ALA A 345 4.83 -19.23 10.75
C ALA A 345 4.45 -17.75 10.90
N TYR A 346 5.40 -16.83 11.07
CA TYR A 346 5.08 -15.40 11.19
C TYR A 346 4.42 -14.84 9.92
N ARG A 347 4.76 -15.39 8.75
CA ARG A 347 4.10 -15.07 7.46
C ARG A 347 2.60 -15.36 7.41
N ASP A 348 2.09 -16.19 8.33
CA ASP A 348 0.67 -16.56 8.39
C ASP A 348 -0.20 -15.50 9.08
N PHE A 349 0.43 -14.47 9.65
CA PHE A 349 -0.22 -13.39 10.38
C PHE A 349 -0.17 -12.08 9.58
N ALA A 350 -1.32 -11.40 9.48
CA ALA A 350 -1.41 -10.06 8.92
C ALA A 350 -2.13 -9.08 9.84
N ILE A 351 -1.58 -7.87 9.93
CA ILE A 351 -2.19 -6.72 10.62
C ILE A 351 -2.64 -5.71 9.57
N LEU A 352 -3.95 -5.52 9.50
CA LEU A 352 -4.61 -4.65 8.53
C LEU A 352 -5.14 -3.40 9.23
N TYR A 353 -4.86 -2.24 8.63
CA TYR A 353 -5.31 -0.94 9.15
C TYR A 353 -5.81 -0.02 8.03
N ARG A 354 -6.57 1.03 8.38
CA ARG A 354 -7.12 1.96 7.38
C ARG A 354 -6.09 2.97 6.89
N THR A 355 -5.26 3.50 7.78
CA THR A 355 -4.26 4.53 7.46
C THR A 355 -2.86 4.06 7.87
N ASN A 356 -1.85 4.41 7.07
CA ASN A 356 -0.46 4.03 7.36
C ASN A 356 0.10 4.65 8.65
N SER A 357 -0.55 5.67 9.21
CA SER A 357 -0.17 6.21 10.52
C SER A 357 -0.38 5.20 11.65
N GLN A 358 -1.33 4.27 11.50
CA GLN A 358 -1.61 3.23 12.49
C GLN A 358 -0.53 2.15 12.55
N SER A 359 0.32 2.01 11.51
CA SER A 359 1.33 0.93 11.49
C SER A 359 2.35 1.07 12.61
N ARG A 360 2.62 2.31 13.03
CA ARG A 360 3.72 2.64 13.93
C ARG A 360 3.69 1.86 15.25
N ALA A 361 2.58 1.91 15.98
CA ALA A 361 2.48 1.24 17.29
C ALA A 361 2.72 -0.27 17.15
N PHE A 362 2.19 -0.89 16.10
CA PHE A 362 2.46 -2.29 15.79
C PHE A 362 3.92 -2.54 15.44
N GLU A 363 4.53 -1.70 14.60
CA GLU A 363 5.96 -1.84 14.26
C GLU A 363 6.86 -1.69 15.49
N GLU A 364 6.58 -0.75 16.40
CA GLU A 364 7.33 -0.56 17.64
C GLU A 364 7.19 -1.77 18.56
N GLN A 365 5.98 -2.30 18.72
CA GLN A 365 5.76 -3.46 19.59
C GLN A 365 6.35 -4.75 18.98
N LEU A 366 6.21 -4.99 17.67
CA LEU A 366 6.85 -6.12 17.00
C LEU A 366 8.37 -6.06 17.16
N ARG A 367 8.96 -4.85 17.07
CA ARG A 367 10.39 -4.66 17.33
C ARG A 367 10.76 -4.97 18.77
N TYR A 368 9.97 -4.49 19.73
CA TYR A 368 10.21 -4.71 21.15
C TYR A 368 10.25 -6.21 21.50
N GLU A 369 9.33 -7.00 20.91
CA GLU A 369 9.23 -8.45 21.10
C GLU A 369 10.18 -9.27 20.19
N ASN A 370 11.06 -8.61 19.40
CA ASN A 370 11.92 -9.23 18.40
C ASN A 370 11.18 -10.12 17.38
N ILE A 371 9.96 -9.73 17.00
CA ILE A 371 9.15 -10.41 15.98
C ILE A 371 9.48 -9.82 14.59
N PRO A 372 9.92 -10.64 13.62
CA PRO A 372 10.18 -10.17 12.26
C PRO A 372 8.88 -9.69 11.60
N PHE A 373 8.94 -8.57 10.89
CA PHE A 373 7.77 -8.02 10.20
C PHE A 373 8.13 -7.33 8.89
N VAL A 374 7.17 -7.29 7.97
CA VAL A 374 7.30 -6.61 6.67
C VAL A 374 6.18 -5.62 6.45
N LEU A 375 6.55 -4.41 6.00
CA LEU A 375 5.59 -3.37 5.62
C LEU A 375 5.32 -3.42 4.10
N ILE A 376 4.05 -3.53 3.73
CA ILE A 376 3.56 -3.54 2.34
C ILE A 376 2.79 -2.26 2.04
N GLY A 377 3.17 -1.56 0.97
CA GLY A 377 2.48 -0.33 0.54
C GLY A 377 2.85 0.93 1.33
N GLY A 378 3.96 0.88 2.09
CA GLY A 378 4.54 2.01 2.79
C GLY A 378 6.07 1.91 2.87
N GLN A 379 6.73 3.03 3.12
CA GLN A 379 8.14 3.09 3.51
C GLN A 379 8.23 2.84 5.02
N GLN A 380 9.17 1.97 5.44
CA GLN A 380 9.42 1.75 6.87
C GLN A 380 9.73 3.10 7.54
N PHE A 381 9.34 3.24 8.80
CA PHE A 381 9.49 4.50 9.52
C PHE A 381 10.94 5.06 9.48
N PHE A 382 11.93 4.23 9.81
CA PHE A 382 13.35 4.61 9.82
C PHE A 382 13.97 4.80 8.43
N ASP A 383 13.29 4.36 7.36
CA ASP A 383 13.77 4.56 6.00
C ASP A 383 13.47 5.97 5.46
N ARG A 384 12.53 6.68 6.07
CA ARG A 384 12.07 8.00 5.60
C ARG A 384 13.22 8.99 5.64
N LYS A 385 13.32 9.85 4.62
CA LYS A 385 14.46 10.77 4.45
C LYS A 385 14.70 11.61 5.70
N GLU A 386 13.65 12.26 6.19
CA GLU A 386 13.68 13.11 7.39
C GLU A 386 14.08 12.34 8.64
N VAL A 387 13.62 11.09 8.80
CA VAL A 387 14.01 10.24 9.93
C VAL A 387 15.48 9.88 9.82
N LYS A 388 15.96 9.45 8.64
CA LYS A 388 17.39 9.19 8.39
C LYS A 388 18.27 10.41 8.63
N ASP A 389 17.79 11.61 8.30
CA ASP A 389 18.52 12.85 8.57
C ASP A 389 18.68 13.07 10.07
N VAL A 390 17.62 12.88 10.88
CA VAL A 390 17.69 12.98 12.35
C VAL A 390 18.56 11.88 12.96
N ILE A 391 18.40 10.63 12.53
CA ILE A 391 19.22 9.51 13.00
C ILE A 391 20.71 9.74 12.67
N ALA A 392 21.03 10.34 11.52
CA ALA A 392 22.42 10.67 11.18
C ALA A 392 23.03 11.69 12.15
N TYR A 393 22.27 12.68 12.64
CA TYR A 393 22.73 13.56 13.72
C TYR A 393 23.06 12.78 15.00
N LEU A 394 22.15 11.90 15.43
CA LEU A 394 22.36 11.07 16.61
C LEU A 394 23.59 10.16 16.46
N LYS A 395 23.79 9.54 15.29
CA LYS A 395 24.96 8.69 14.97
C LYS A 395 26.27 9.47 15.02
N VAL A 396 26.30 10.71 14.54
CA VAL A 396 27.52 11.54 14.59
C VAL A 396 27.80 12.05 16.02
N LEU A 397 26.77 12.30 16.82
CA LEU A 397 26.93 12.67 18.24
C LEU A 397 27.58 11.54 19.04
N THR A 398 27.23 10.29 18.76
CA THR A 398 27.84 9.12 19.40
C THR A 398 29.21 8.79 18.79
N ASN A 399 29.32 8.80 17.47
CA ASN A 399 30.54 8.53 16.72
C ASN A 399 30.84 9.64 15.69
N PRO A 400 31.64 10.66 16.07
CA PRO A 400 32.01 11.73 15.14
C PRO A 400 32.85 11.28 13.94
N PHE A 401 33.38 10.06 13.96
CA PHE A 401 34.18 9.49 12.87
C PHE A 401 33.33 8.71 11.84
N ASP A 402 32.00 8.68 12.01
CA ASP A 402 31.08 8.17 10.99
C ASP A 402 30.99 9.15 9.82
N GLU A 403 31.89 9.02 8.86
CA GLU A 403 31.99 9.95 7.72
C GLU A 403 30.76 9.94 6.83
N VAL A 404 30.06 8.80 6.72
CA VAL A 404 28.85 8.68 5.89
C VAL A 404 27.73 9.54 6.46
N ASN A 405 27.45 9.41 7.76
CA ASN A 405 26.42 10.20 8.43
C ASN A 405 26.86 11.67 8.59
N LEU A 406 28.15 11.93 8.81
CA LEU A 406 28.70 13.28 8.88
C LEU A 406 28.51 14.03 7.54
N LEU A 407 28.81 13.41 6.41
CA LEU A 407 28.61 14.00 5.09
C LEU A 407 27.13 14.25 4.78
N ARG A 408 26.25 13.35 5.21
CA ARG A 408 24.79 13.51 5.06
C ARG A 408 24.28 14.78 5.73
N ILE A 409 24.75 15.06 6.95
CA ILE A 409 24.26 16.18 7.75
C ILE A 409 25.12 17.45 7.59
N LEU A 410 26.30 17.39 6.97
CA LEU A 410 27.28 18.49 6.93
C LEU A 410 26.67 19.83 6.49
N ASN A 411 25.78 19.82 5.49
CA ASN A 411 25.07 21.02 5.02
C ASN A 411 23.54 20.88 5.06
N TYR A 412 23.01 19.97 5.87
CA TYR A 412 21.56 19.81 6.03
C TYR A 412 21.19 19.85 7.52
N PRO A 413 20.39 20.82 7.99
CA PRO A 413 19.89 22.01 7.29
C PRO A 413 20.95 22.93 6.67
N ARG A 414 20.59 23.67 5.61
CA ARG A 414 21.52 24.50 4.84
C ARG A 414 22.22 25.53 5.73
N ARG A 415 23.55 25.51 5.74
CA ARG A 415 24.38 26.42 6.55
C ARG A 415 25.53 27.07 5.79
N GLY A 416 25.43 27.13 4.46
CA GLY A 416 26.41 27.84 3.62
C GLY A 416 27.68 27.03 3.31
N ILE A 417 27.64 25.71 3.48
CA ILE A 417 28.72 24.80 3.08
C ILE A 417 28.35 24.23 1.70
N GLY A 418 28.78 24.90 0.64
CA GLY A 418 28.52 24.46 -0.74
C GLY A 418 29.21 23.14 -1.09
N THR A 419 28.81 22.51 -2.20
CA THR A 419 29.40 21.25 -2.68
C THR A 419 30.91 21.37 -2.89
N THR A 420 31.37 22.45 -3.50
CA THR A 420 32.81 22.72 -3.73
C THR A 420 33.59 22.86 -2.43
N SER A 421 33.01 23.49 -1.40
CA SER A 421 33.64 23.61 -0.08
C SER A 421 33.67 22.28 0.65
N ALA A 422 32.60 21.49 0.59
CA ALA A 422 32.55 20.14 1.15
C ALA A 422 33.60 19.23 0.48
N ASP A 423 33.72 19.26 -0.85
CA ASP A 423 34.73 18.51 -1.60
C ASP A 423 36.15 18.88 -1.18
N ARG A 424 36.42 20.16 -0.88
CA ARG A 424 37.73 20.60 -0.37
C ARG A 424 38.01 20.05 1.02
N LEU A 425 37.03 20.10 1.93
CA LEU A 425 37.16 19.51 3.27
C LEU A 425 37.47 18.01 3.21
N ILE A 426 36.79 17.28 2.32
CA ILE A 426 37.00 15.84 2.08
C ILE A 426 38.40 15.59 1.50
N ARG A 427 38.83 16.37 0.50
CA ARG A 427 40.16 16.23 -0.11
C ARG A 427 41.27 16.51 0.91
N THR A 428 41.14 17.53 1.73
CA THR A 428 42.13 17.85 2.78
C THR A 428 42.18 16.75 3.83
N SER A 429 41.04 16.16 4.21
CA SER A 429 40.96 14.98 5.08
C SER A 429 41.76 13.80 4.51
N ALA A 430 41.59 13.51 3.22
CA ALA A 430 42.33 12.45 2.53
C ALA A 430 43.84 12.77 2.42
N THR A 431 44.22 13.99 2.06
CA THR A 431 45.63 14.40 1.90
C THR A 431 46.40 14.38 3.22
N LEU A 432 45.76 14.79 4.32
CA LEU A 432 46.38 14.82 5.64
C LEU A 432 46.24 13.48 6.40
N GLU A 433 45.56 12.49 5.81
CA GLU A 433 45.24 11.20 6.41
C GLU A 433 44.59 11.33 7.81
N ARG A 434 43.66 12.28 7.94
CA ARG A 434 42.94 12.54 9.19
C ARG A 434 41.44 12.41 8.98
N PRO A 435 40.70 11.85 9.95
CA PRO A 435 39.24 11.77 9.86
C PRO A 435 38.62 13.14 9.61
N LEU A 436 37.57 13.19 8.79
CA LEU A 436 36.94 14.45 8.37
C LEU A 436 36.59 15.36 9.56
N TRP A 437 36.11 14.79 10.68
CA TRP A 437 35.80 15.53 11.89
C TRP A 437 36.97 16.36 12.45
N GLN A 438 38.21 15.86 12.35
CA GLN A 438 39.39 16.60 12.79
C GLN A 438 39.69 17.80 11.88
N ILE A 439 39.42 17.67 10.58
CA ILE A 439 39.52 18.79 9.63
C ILE A 439 38.44 19.83 9.92
N LEU A 440 37.21 19.41 10.23
CA LEU A 440 36.12 20.33 10.59
C LEU A 440 36.43 21.13 11.86
N LYS A 441 37.21 20.59 12.80
CA LYS A 441 37.68 21.33 13.99
C LYS A 441 38.69 22.43 13.68
N GLN A 442 39.38 22.35 12.54
CA GLN A 442 40.43 23.27 12.13
C GLN A 442 40.23 23.64 10.65
N PRO A 443 39.10 24.27 10.28
CA PRO A 443 38.78 24.55 8.88
C PRO A 443 39.76 25.54 8.25
N GLU A 444 40.56 26.26 9.05
CA GLU A 444 41.63 27.17 8.58
C GLU A 444 42.79 26.42 7.90
N LEU A 445 42.93 25.12 8.14
CA LEU A 445 43.93 24.28 7.47
C LEU A 445 43.56 23.97 6.01
N VAL A 446 42.33 24.29 5.58
CA VAL A 446 41.85 24.02 4.24
C VAL A 446 42.13 25.22 3.34
N GLU A 447 43.00 25.01 2.36
CA GLU A 447 43.32 26.03 1.37
C GLU A 447 42.07 26.49 0.58
N ASP A 448 42.04 27.78 0.27
CA ASP A 448 40.97 28.45 -0.47
C ASP A 448 39.55 28.36 0.15
N LEU A 449 39.42 27.97 1.42
CA LEU A 449 38.12 27.99 2.10
C LEU A 449 37.76 29.44 2.52
N GLY A 450 36.66 29.97 1.98
CA GLY A 450 36.24 31.34 2.28
C GLY A 450 35.83 31.51 3.76
N GLN A 451 36.13 32.67 4.36
CA GLN A 451 35.89 32.93 5.79
C GLN A 451 34.46 32.58 6.26
N LYS A 452 33.44 32.91 5.46
CA LYS A 452 32.03 32.60 5.78
C LYS A 452 31.78 31.09 5.92
N THR A 453 32.47 30.27 5.13
CA THR A 453 32.37 28.81 5.22
C THR A 453 33.14 28.29 6.42
N CYS A 454 34.31 28.85 6.74
CA CYS A 454 35.03 28.53 7.97
C CYS A 454 34.17 28.79 9.21
N ASP A 455 33.54 29.97 9.29
CA ASP A 455 32.65 30.33 10.40
C ASP A 455 31.45 29.36 10.51
N ALA A 456 30.85 28.99 9.37
CA ALA A 456 29.75 28.03 9.32
C ALA A 456 30.16 26.63 9.82
N VAL A 457 31.34 26.15 9.42
CA VAL A 457 31.88 24.86 9.88
C VAL A 457 32.18 24.91 11.38
N GLN A 458 32.84 25.95 11.87
CA GLN A 458 33.13 26.11 13.29
C GLN A 458 31.85 26.15 14.13
N ASN A 459 30.82 26.89 13.69
CA ASN A 459 29.54 26.96 14.40
C ASN A 459 28.85 25.58 14.45
N PHE A 460 28.88 24.82 13.35
CA PHE A 460 28.37 23.46 13.31
C PHE A 460 29.11 22.55 14.30
N VAL A 461 30.44 22.59 14.33
CA VAL A 461 31.26 21.79 15.26
C VAL A 461 30.94 22.14 16.71
N ARG A 462 30.91 23.44 17.06
CA ARG A 462 30.59 23.89 18.42
C ARG A 462 29.22 23.40 18.90
N MET A 463 28.21 23.48 18.04
CA MET A 463 26.86 23.00 18.34
C MET A 463 26.85 21.49 18.57
N MET A 464 27.48 20.70 17.69
CA MET A 464 27.56 19.24 17.86
C MET A 464 28.30 18.86 19.15
N GLU A 465 29.39 19.54 19.52
CA GLU A 465 30.08 19.32 20.79
C GLU A 465 29.23 19.70 22.01
N HIS A 466 28.47 20.80 21.93
CA HIS A 466 27.55 21.21 22.98
C HIS A 466 26.47 20.14 23.24
N TYR A 467 25.81 19.65 22.19
CA TYR A 467 24.76 18.64 22.35
C TYR A 467 25.32 17.28 22.74
N ARG A 468 26.53 16.92 22.29
CA ARG A 468 27.17 15.66 22.67
C ARG A 468 27.26 15.50 24.20
N GLY A 469 27.63 16.56 24.92
CA GLY A 469 27.65 16.55 26.39
C GLY A 469 26.26 16.47 27.03
N ARG A 470 25.22 17.04 26.40
CA ARG A 470 23.84 16.98 26.92
C ARG A 470 23.22 15.59 26.79
N PHE A 471 23.58 14.83 25.76
CA PHE A 471 23.11 13.46 25.55
C PHE A 471 23.73 12.42 26.52
N GLU A 472 24.71 12.80 27.35
CA GLU A 472 25.21 11.95 28.43
C GLU A 472 24.16 11.71 29.53
N ASN A 473 23.20 12.62 29.69
CA ASN A 473 22.08 12.45 30.60
C ASN A 473 20.92 11.73 29.89
N ALA A 474 20.81 10.42 30.12
CA ALA A 474 19.80 9.56 29.51
C ALA A 474 18.36 10.11 29.68
N GLN A 475 18.02 10.62 30.87
CA GLN A 475 16.66 11.12 31.17
C GLN A 475 16.28 12.38 30.40
N GLN A 476 17.26 13.09 29.81
CA GLN A 476 17.05 14.30 29.04
C GLN A 476 17.19 14.08 27.52
N MET A 477 17.31 12.83 27.05
CA MET A 477 17.55 12.58 25.62
C MET A 477 16.42 13.10 24.70
N PRO A 478 15.11 12.88 24.97
CA PRO A 478 14.04 13.41 24.14
C PRO A 478 14.01 14.94 24.09
N THR A 479 14.15 15.60 25.25
CA THR A 479 14.16 17.07 25.32
C THR A 479 15.41 17.65 24.66
N THR A 480 16.57 17.00 24.83
CA THR A 480 17.82 17.39 24.17
C THR A 480 17.73 17.25 22.64
N LEU A 481 17.09 16.19 22.14
CA LEU A 481 16.83 16.04 20.69
C LEU A 481 15.89 17.15 20.18
N ALA A 482 14.82 17.44 20.90
CA ALA A 482 13.91 18.52 20.53
C ALA A 482 14.62 19.89 20.47
N ASP A 483 15.47 20.18 21.46
CA ASP A 483 16.29 21.41 21.49
C ASP A 483 17.27 21.48 20.31
N LEU A 484 17.96 20.37 20.00
CA LEU A 484 18.88 20.28 18.86
C LEU A 484 18.16 20.57 17.54
N LEU A 485 17.00 19.95 17.31
CA LEU A 485 16.22 20.14 16.09
C LEU A 485 15.72 21.58 15.93
N LYS A 486 15.37 22.22 17.05
CA LYS A 486 14.97 23.62 17.10
C LYS A 486 16.13 24.56 16.81
N GLU A 487 17.30 24.33 17.39
CA GLU A 487 18.51 25.13 17.14
C GLU A 487 19.00 24.99 15.69
N LEU A 488 18.88 23.78 15.12
CA LEU A 488 19.12 23.49 13.72
C LEU A 488 18.13 24.16 12.76
N LYS A 489 16.97 24.62 13.27
CA LYS A 489 15.84 25.10 12.47
C LYS A 489 15.41 24.07 11.43
N PHE A 490 15.29 22.83 11.88
CA PHE A 490 14.98 21.69 11.02
C PHE A 490 13.60 21.82 10.38
N ASP A 491 12.66 22.43 11.11
CA ASP A 491 11.34 22.82 10.65
C ASP A 491 11.40 23.82 9.51
N ASP A 492 12.14 24.91 9.66
CA ASP A 492 12.33 25.92 8.61
C ASP A 492 12.90 25.30 7.33
N GLU A 493 13.86 24.37 7.46
CA GLU A 493 14.44 23.69 6.30
C GLU A 493 13.45 22.72 5.64
N ILE A 494 12.62 22.01 6.41
CA ILE A 494 11.57 21.16 5.84
C ILE A 494 10.52 22.01 5.12
N TYR A 495 10.05 23.10 5.73
CA TYR A 495 9.13 24.02 5.08
C TYR A 495 9.73 24.66 3.83
N ARG A 496 11.05 24.88 3.81
CA ARG A 496 11.76 25.40 2.63
C ARG A 496 11.91 24.37 1.52
N GLN A 497 12.23 23.12 1.85
CA GLN A 497 12.41 22.04 0.87
C GLN A 497 11.08 21.53 0.33
N GLU A 498 10.05 21.54 1.17
CA GLU A 498 8.75 20.96 0.87
C GLU A 498 7.75 22.06 0.50
N GLY A 499 7.42 22.17 -0.78
CA GLY A 499 6.45 23.14 -1.29
C GLY A 499 4.99 22.83 -0.90
N ASP A 500 4.75 21.76 -0.16
CA ASP A 500 3.45 21.26 0.29
C ASP A 500 3.40 21.28 1.82
N LEU A 501 2.62 22.19 2.42
CA LEU A 501 2.46 22.30 3.88
C LEU A 501 1.94 21.01 4.57
N GLY A 502 1.23 20.14 3.86
CA GLY A 502 0.68 18.89 4.38
C GLY A 502 1.73 17.79 4.41
N ARG A 503 2.54 17.67 3.35
CA ARG A 503 3.74 16.83 3.33
C ARG A 503 4.76 17.33 4.33
N ALA A 504 4.97 18.65 4.42
CA ALA A 504 5.85 19.27 5.41
C ALA A 504 5.39 18.89 6.82
N ARG A 505 4.10 19.06 7.14
CA ARG A 505 3.52 18.59 8.41
C ARG A 505 3.76 17.10 8.64
N ARG A 506 3.51 16.23 7.66
CA ARG A 506 3.80 14.79 7.81
C ARG A 506 5.27 14.48 8.05
N ARG A 507 6.20 15.20 7.40
CA ARG A 507 7.64 15.02 7.64
C ARG A 507 8.03 15.52 9.03
N LEU A 508 7.40 16.60 9.51
CA LEU A 508 7.59 17.08 10.88
C LEU A 508 6.99 16.11 11.91
N GLU A 509 5.80 15.57 11.65
CA GLU A 509 5.20 14.48 12.43
C GLU A 509 6.17 13.30 12.50
N ASN A 510 6.80 12.91 11.38
CA ASN A 510 7.80 11.83 11.37
C ASN A 510 9.06 12.14 12.19
N ILE A 511 9.45 13.41 12.31
CA ILE A 511 10.61 13.83 13.12
C ILE A 511 10.26 13.87 14.60
N GLU A 512 9.12 14.46 14.93
CA GLU A 512 8.55 14.42 16.28
C GLU A 512 8.45 12.97 16.76
N GLU A 513 8.18 12.07 15.81
CA GLU A 513 8.11 10.65 16.08
C GLU A 513 9.43 9.98 16.47
N VAL A 514 10.56 10.49 15.99
CA VAL A 514 11.87 10.04 16.49
C VAL A 514 12.04 10.41 17.96
N THR A 515 11.55 11.59 18.36
CA THR A 515 11.57 12.05 19.76
C THR A 515 10.68 11.17 20.64
N ASN A 516 9.48 10.81 20.15
CA ASN A 516 8.59 9.90 20.88
C ASN A 516 9.19 8.50 20.99
N ALA A 517 9.76 7.95 19.92
CA ALA A 517 10.42 6.64 19.96
C ALA A 517 11.58 6.63 20.98
N LEU A 518 12.34 7.73 21.07
CA LEU A 518 13.40 7.88 22.07
C LEU A 518 12.83 7.96 23.50
N ALA A 519 11.68 8.61 23.70
CA ALA A 519 11.01 8.66 25.00
C ALA A 519 10.47 7.28 25.42
N SER A 520 9.79 6.57 24.53
CA SER A 520 9.31 5.21 24.79
C SER A 520 10.48 4.23 25.06
N TYR A 521 11.63 4.43 24.41
CA TYR A 521 12.84 3.66 24.72
C TYR A 521 13.33 3.89 26.15
N LEU A 522 13.27 5.12 26.67
CA LEU A 522 13.64 5.43 28.05
C LEU A 522 12.76 4.72 29.08
N GLU A 523 11.46 4.61 28.80
CA GLU A 523 10.50 4.00 29.71
C GLU A 523 10.63 2.47 29.77
N ARG A 524 11.18 1.85 28.71
CA ARG A 524 11.21 0.39 28.52
C ARG A 524 12.56 -0.26 28.79
N ASP A 525 13.64 0.52 28.88
CA ASP A 525 15.01 0.00 29.03
C ASP A 525 15.56 0.34 30.42
N ASP A 526 16.12 -0.65 31.12
CA ASP A 526 16.64 -0.48 32.49
C ASP A 526 17.93 0.37 32.52
N ASN A 527 18.70 0.41 31.44
CA ASN A 527 19.94 1.17 31.32
C ASN A 527 19.97 1.96 29.98
N PRO A 528 19.11 2.96 29.83
CA PRO A 528 18.95 3.66 28.57
C PRO A 528 20.20 4.46 28.21
N SER A 529 20.66 4.34 26.97
CA SER A 529 21.73 5.17 26.43
C SER A 529 21.48 5.50 24.97
N LEU A 530 22.08 6.59 24.47
CA LEU A 530 21.94 6.96 23.06
C LEU A 530 22.53 5.87 22.13
N ASN A 531 23.64 5.24 22.54
CA ASN A 531 24.21 4.11 21.82
C ASN A 531 23.24 2.92 21.78
N GLY A 532 22.66 2.54 22.93
CA GLY A 532 21.68 1.44 23.00
C GLY A 532 20.44 1.70 22.13
N PHE A 533 19.96 2.94 22.07
CA PHE A 533 18.91 3.34 21.14
C PHE A 533 19.34 3.17 19.68
N LEU A 534 20.54 3.65 19.30
CA LEU A 534 21.03 3.59 17.93
C LEU A 534 21.38 2.17 17.47
N ASP A 535 21.82 1.30 18.37
CA ASP A 535 22.05 -0.12 18.09
C ASP A 535 20.72 -0.81 17.77
N LYS A 536 19.68 -0.56 18.59
CA LYS A 536 18.30 -1.01 18.31
C LYS A 536 17.76 -0.47 17.00
N VAL A 537 18.13 0.75 16.60
CA VAL A 537 17.76 1.34 15.30
C VAL A 537 18.56 0.74 14.13
N SER A 538 19.85 0.44 14.31
CA SER A 538 20.74 0.01 13.23
C SER A 538 20.61 -1.47 12.86
N LEU A 539 20.21 -2.33 13.82
CA LEU A 539 19.80 -3.72 13.55
C LEU A 539 18.59 -3.83 12.60
N LEU A 540 17.95 -2.70 12.26
CA LEU A 540 16.76 -2.61 11.41
C LEU A 540 17.06 -2.25 9.94
N ASP A 541 18.28 -1.79 9.60
CA ASP A 541 18.64 -1.24 8.28
C ASP A 541 19.12 -2.31 7.25
N GLU A 542 19.21 -3.60 7.62
CA GLU A 542 19.78 -4.65 6.74
C GLU A 542 18.88 -5.12 5.57
N VAL A 543 17.69 -4.52 5.36
CA VAL A 543 16.75 -4.94 4.28
C VAL A 543 16.63 -3.89 3.15
N ALA A 544 17.65 -3.83 2.30
CA ALA A 544 17.81 -2.89 1.18
C ALA A 544 16.58 -2.78 0.20
N PRO A 545 16.22 -1.58 -0.34
CA PRO A 545 15.14 -1.37 -1.33
C PRO A 545 15.43 -1.74 -2.78
N GLY A 546 14.54 -2.53 -3.40
CA GLY A 546 14.44 -2.74 -4.85
C GLY A 546 12.99 -3.11 -5.25
N ASP A 547 12.56 -2.75 -6.46
CA ASP A 547 11.14 -2.73 -6.90
C ASP A 547 10.46 -4.11 -7.08
N ASP A 548 11.18 -5.22 -6.98
CA ASP A 548 10.61 -6.60 -6.91
C ASP A 548 10.12 -6.99 -5.49
N LYS A 549 9.93 -6.00 -4.60
CA LYS A 549 9.86 -6.19 -3.15
C LYS A 549 8.60 -6.83 -2.58
N LYS A 550 7.40 -6.62 -3.18
CA LYS A 550 6.16 -7.05 -2.50
C LYS A 550 6.06 -8.57 -2.34
N GLU A 551 6.39 -9.33 -3.38
CA GLU A 551 6.37 -10.80 -3.31
C GLU A 551 7.49 -11.37 -2.47
N LYS A 552 8.71 -10.84 -2.60
CA LYS A 552 9.85 -11.27 -1.76
C LYS A 552 9.52 -11.06 -0.28
N LYS A 553 9.03 -9.87 0.08
CA LYS A 553 8.58 -9.55 1.45
C LYS A 553 7.46 -10.47 1.93
N LEU A 554 6.46 -10.77 1.08
CA LEU A 554 5.36 -11.67 1.46
C LEU A 554 5.80 -13.13 1.65
N ASN A 555 6.96 -13.51 1.10
CA ASN A 555 7.53 -14.85 1.25
C ASN A 555 8.53 -14.96 2.42
N GLU A 556 8.92 -13.84 3.03
CA GLU A 556 9.74 -13.82 4.25
C GLU A 556 8.91 -14.35 5.43
N ASP A 557 9.54 -15.08 6.35
CA ASP A 557 8.87 -15.54 7.57
C ASP A 557 8.73 -14.38 8.57
N ALA A 558 7.75 -13.51 8.30
CA ALA A 558 7.58 -12.24 8.98
C ALA A 558 6.10 -11.83 9.02
N VAL A 559 5.66 -11.20 10.11
CA VAL A 559 4.30 -10.65 10.26
C VAL A 559 4.07 -9.57 9.22
N VAL A 560 2.94 -9.62 8.52
CA VAL A 560 2.69 -8.71 7.40
C VAL A 560 1.84 -7.51 7.85
N LEU A 561 2.39 -6.30 7.72
CA LEU A 561 1.70 -5.05 8.05
C LEU A 561 1.30 -4.34 6.76
N MET A 562 0.03 -4.01 6.61
CA MET A 562 -0.43 -3.28 5.42
C MET A 562 -1.75 -2.54 5.60
N SER A 563 -1.99 -1.58 4.71
CA SER A 563 -3.31 -0.95 4.61
C SER A 563 -4.36 -1.89 4.03
N LEU A 564 -5.64 -1.68 4.40
CA LEU A 564 -6.77 -2.44 3.84
C LEU A 564 -6.78 -2.46 2.31
N HIS A 565 -6.49 -1.32 1.67
CA HIS A 565 -6.39 -1.23 0.21
C HIS A 565 -5.29 -2.12 -0.38
N SER A 566 -4.17 -2.28 0.34
CA SER A 566 -3.03 -3.09 -0.12
C SER A 566 -3.24 -4.59 0.05
N SER A 567 -4.24 -4.96 0.87
CA SER A 567 -4.63 -6.34 1.16
C SER A 567 -5.51 -6.98 0.08
N LYS A 568 -6.08 -6.18 -0.82
CA LYS A 568 -6.91 -6.68 -1.92
C LYS A 568 -6.15 -7.73 -2.72
N GLY A 569 -6.81 -8.87 -2.97
CA GLY A 569 -6.23 -10.03 -3.66
C GLY A 569 -5.39 -10.96 -2.78
N LEU A 570 -5.00 -10.55 -1.57
CA LEU A 570 -4.27 -11.40 -0.62
C LEU A 570 -5.21 -12.20 0.29
N GLU A 571 -4.63 -13.13 1.06
CA GLU A 571 -5.29 -13.98 2.03
C GLU A 571 -4.28 -14.45 3.08
N PHE A 572 -4.71 -14.58 4.33
CA PHE A 572 -3.86 -14.99 5.45
C PHE A 572 -4.62 -15.93 6.39
N PRO A 573 -3.98 -16.96 6.96
CA PRO A 573 -4.56 -17.80 8.00
C PRO A 573 -5.15 -17.00 9.16
N VAL A 574 -4.40 -16.00 9.65
CA VAL A 574 -4.76 -15.17 10.79
C VAL A 574 -4.69 -13.68 10.42
N VAL A 575 -5.78 -12.94 10.67
CA VAL A 575 -5.86 -11.50 10.41
C VAL A 575 -6.28 -10.74 11.65
N PHE A 576 -5.57 -9.64 11.91
CA PHE A 576 -5.94 -8.62 12.87
C PHE A 576 -6.41 -7.37 12.10
N LEU A 577 -7.65 -6.96 12.30
CA LEU A 577 -8.21 -5.75 11.71
C LEU A 577 -8.26 -4.65 12.79
N ALA A 578 -7.29 -3.74 12.73
CA ALA A 578 -7.07 -2.71 13.73
C ALA A 578 -7.82 -1.40 13.44
N GLY A 579 -8.11 -0.63 14.49
CA GLY A 579 -8.79 0.65 14.40
C GLY A 579 -10.23 0.58 13.90
N MET A 580 -11.00 -0.37 14.42
CA MET A 580 -12.45 -0.48 14.26
C MET A 580 -13.17 0.60 15.08
N GLU A 581 -12.92 1.86 14.72
CA GLU A 581 -13.38 3.08 15.40
C GLU A 581 -14.00 4.07 14.40
N GLU A 582 -15.00 4.82 14.82
CA GLU A 582 -15.54 5.95 14.05
C GLU A 582 -14.44 7.01 13.82
N GLY A 583 -14.33 7.45 12.57
CA GLY A 583 -13.28 8.37 12.12
C GLY A 583 -12.01 7.68 11.62
N TYR A 584 -11.78 6.41 11.96
CA TYR A 584 -10.76 5.56 11.34
C TYR A 584 -11.40 4.64 10.32
N LEU A 585 -12.27 3.72 10.72
CA LEU A 585 -12.99 2.83 9.83
C LEU A 585 -14.46 2.77 10.28
N PRO A 586 -15.37 3.60 9.72
CA PRO A 586 -15.17 4.43 8.53
C PRO A 586 -14.32 5.69 8.76
N HIS A 587 -13.57 6.11 7.74
CA HIS A 587 -12.71 7.28 7.82
C HIS A 587 -13.50 8.61 7.91
N THR A 588 -13.01 9.59 8.67
CA THR A 588 -13.66 10.89 8.91
C THR A 588 -14.14 11.59 7.63
N LYS A 589 -13.36 11.54 6.54
CA LYS A 589 -13.73 12.14 5.25
C LYS A 589 -14.99 11.51 4.66
N SER A 590 -15.14 10.20 4.76
CA SER A 590 -16.31 9.49 4.25
C SER A 590 -17.56 9.79 5.05
N ILE A 591 -17.40 10.10 6.33
CA ILE A 591 -18.50 10.48 7.23
C ILE A 591 -18.99 11.91 6.96
N HIS A 592 -18.09 12.87 6.78
CA HIS A 592 -18.44 14.30 6.80
C HIS A 592 -18.28 15.04 5.48
N GLU A 593 -17.47 14.54 4.55
CA GLU A 593 -17.17 15.24 3.28
C GLU A 593 -17.82 14.55 2.09
N THR A 594 -17.53 13.26 1.86
CA THR A 594 -18.04 12.55 0.68
C THR A 594 -19.38 11.88 0.92
N PHE A 595 -19.73 11.62 2.19
CA PHE A 595 -20.91 10.86 2.59
C PHE A 595 -21.00 9.45 1.95
N ASP A 596 -19.85 8.90 1.55
CA ASP A 596 -19.74 7.57 0.93
C ASP A 596 -19.33 6.52 1.97
N ILE A 597 -20.30 6.12 2.80
CA ILE A 597 -20.11 5.03 3.77
C ILE A 597 -20.06 3.67 3.06
N ASP A 598 -20.67 3.54 1.89
CA ASP A 598 -20.74 2.28 1.16
C ASP A 598 -19.35 1.84 0.66
N GLU A 599 -18.47 2.76 0.23
CA GLU A 599 -17.07 2.44 -0.10
C GLU A 599 -16.26 2.00 1.13
N GLU A 600 -16.38 2.69 2.28
CA GLU A 600 -15.71 2.27 3.52
C GLU A 600 -16.22 0.92 4.03
N ARG A 601 -17.51 0.61 3.80
CA ARG A 601 -18.09 -0.68 4.14
C ARG A 601 -17.56 -1.80 3.24
N ARG A 602 -17.41 -1.56 1.93
CA ARG A 602 -16.68 -2.48 1.01
C ARG A 602 -15.25 -2.69 1.48
N LEU A 603 -14.59 -1.65 1.99
CA LEU A 603 -13.23 -1.75 2.51
C LEU A 603 -13.17 -2.63 3.78
N CYS A 604 -14.13 -2.49 4.69
CA CYS A 604 -14.29 -3.37 5.85
C CYS A 604 -14.56 -4.83 5.41
N TYR A 605 -15.48 -5.04 4.47
CA TYR A 605 -15.77 -6.34 3.87
C TYR A 605 -14.52 -7.00 3.25
N VAL A 606 -13.71 -6.24 2.52
CA VAL A 606 -12.42 -6.72 1.98
C VAL A 606 -11.51 -7.17 3.11
N GLY A 607 -11.37 -6.37 4.17
CA GLY A 607 -10.57 -6.70 5.36
C GLY A 607 -11.00 -8.02 6.03
N ILE A 608 -12.29 -8.18 6.31
CA ILE A 608 -12.85 -9.41 6.90
C ILE A 608 -12.56 -10.63 6.01
N THR A 609 -12.78 -10.51 4.69
CA THR A 609 -12.58 -11.60 3.72
C THR A 609 -11.12 -11.90 3.37
N ARG A 610 -10.14 -11.22 4.01
CA ARG A 610 -8.73 -11.61 3.92
C ARG A 610 -8.39 -12.77 4.86
N ALA A 611 -9.15 -12.94 5.93
CA ALA A 611 -8.95 -13.99 6.93
C ALA A 611 -9.43 -15.34 6.40
N GLN A 612 -8.59 -16.37 6.51
CA GLN A 612 -8.98 -17.75 6.18
C GLN A 612 -9.58 -18.46 7.40
N ARG A 613 -8.90 -18.42 8.55
CA ARG A 613 -9.24 -19.24 9.73
C ARG A 613 -9.61 -18.43 10.96
N ASN A 614 -8.81 -17.40 11.28
CA ASN A 614 -8.96 -16.60 12.48
C ASN A 614 -9.00 -15.10 12.13
N LEU A 615 -10.01 -14.41 12.62
CA LEU A 615 -10.16 -12.96 12.51
C LEU A 615 -10.30 -12.36 13.90
N THR A 616 -9.46 -11.37 14.20
CA THR A 616 -9.60 -10.52 15.39
C THR A 616 -9.86 -9.09 14.94
N LEU A 617 -10.92 -8.48 15.46
CA LEU A 617 -11.25 -7.07 15.29
C LEU A 617 -10.75 -6.30 16.52
N LEU A 618 -10.05 -5.18 16.32
CA LEU A 618 -9.56 -4.36 17.41
C LEU A 618 -10.03 -2.91 17.27
N GLY A 619 -10.36 -2.29 18.39
CA GLY A 619 -10.55 -0.85 18.49
C GLY A 619 -10.01 -0.34 19.83
N ALA A 620 -9.63 0.93 19.88
CA ALA A 620 -9.14 1.60 21.07
C ALA A 620 -10.18 2.60 21.59
N SER A 621 -10.34 2.69 22.91
CA SER A 621 -11.28 3.63 23.55
C SER A 621 -10.79 5.09 23.48
N ARG A 622 -9.47 5.27 23.34
CA ARG A 622 -8.79 6.56 23.21
C ARG A 622 -7.68 6.43 22.20
N ARG A 623 -7.36 7.49 21.45
CA ARG A 623 -6.13 7.53 20.65
C ARG A 623 -5.45 8.87 20.77
N ARG A 624 -4.11 8.86 20.77
CA ARG A 624 -3.32 10.08 20.73
C ARG A 624 -3.34 10.66 19.32
N LYS A 625 -3.84 11.89 19.18
CA LYS A 625 -3.85 12.65 17.93
C LYS A 625 -3.30 14.04 18.20
N PHE A 626 -2.22 14.43 17.51
CA PHE A 626 -1.51 15.69 17.75
C PHE A 626 -1.15 15.92 19.23
N GLY A 627 -0.62 14.88 19.89
CA GLY A 627 -0.24 14.93 21.31
C GLY A 627 -1.40 14.93 22.32
N LYS A 628 -2.66 14.93 21.88
CA LYS A 628 -3.84 14.88 22.76
C LYS A 628 -4.54 13.53 22.69
N LEU A 629 -4.92 13.01 23.86
CA LEU A 629 -5.79 11.84 23.95
C LEU A 629 -7.22 12.26 23.61
N GLU A 630 -7.75 11.73 22.52
CA GLU A 630 -9.15 11.89 22.12
C GLU A 630 -9.91 10.59 22.37
N GLN A 631 -11.12 10.68 22.94
CA GLN A 631 -12.01 9.52 23.02
C GLN A 631 -12.46 9.08 21.63
N ARG A 632 -12.72 7.77 21.49
CA ARG A 632 -13.14 7.15 20.24
C ARG A 632 -14.38 6.31 20.47
N ASP A 633 -15.32 6.41 19.53
CA ASP A 633 -16.49 5.56 19.48
C ASP A 633 -16.17 4.30 18.65
N PRO A 634 -16.66 3.12 19.03
CA PRO A 634 -16.53 1.91 18.21
C PRO A 634 -17.15 2.11 16.82
N SER A 635 -16.54 1.49 15.81
CA SER A 635 -17.05 1.52 14.43
C SER A 635 -18.49 1.02 14.34
N ARG A 636 -19.34 1.73 13.58
CA ARG A 636 -20.69 1.25 13.23
C ARG A 636 -20.69 -0.14 12.60
N PHE A 637 -19.63 -0.54 11.90
CA PHE A 637 -19.54 -1.85 11.25
C PHE A 637 -19.52 -3.00 12.26
N LEU A 638 -19.14 -2.76 13.53
CA LEU A 638 -19.22 -3.76 14.60
C LEU A 638 -20.66 -4.06 15.05
N VAL A 639 -21.58 -3.13 14.82
CA VAL A 639 -23.03 -3.31 15.11
C VAL A 639 -23.71 -4.06 13.98
N GLU A 640 -23.17 -3.96 12.76
CA GLU A 640 -23.66 -4.64 11.57
C GLU A 640 -23.30 -6.15 11.57
N ILE A 641 -22.37 -6.59 12.43
CA ILE A 641 -21.98 -8.00 12.59
C ILE A 641 -22.91 -8.71 13.60
N PRO A 642 -23.45 -9.91 13.29
CA PRO A 642 -24.33 -10.63 14.20
C PRO A 642 -23.64 -11.07 15.49
N ASP A 643 -24.27 -10.86 16.64
CA ASP A 643 -23.70 -11.22 17.96
C ASP A 643 -23.35 -12.71 18.10
N ARG A 644 -24.01 -13.59 17.33
CA ARG A 644 -23.74 -15.04 17.37
C ARG A 644 -22.41 -15.46 16.75
N VAL A 645 -21.79 -14.62 15.93
CA VAL A 645 -20.49 -14.92 15.29
C VAL A 645 -19.33 -14.11 15.87
N ILE A 646 -19.62 -13.14 16.74
CA ILE A 646 -18.63 -12.24 17.35
C ILE A 646 -18.57 -12.44 18.85
N ASN A 647 -17.37 -12.71 19.36
CA ASN A 647 -17.07 -12.81 20.77
C ASN A 647 -16.49 -11.47 21.25
N ARG A 648 -17.28 -10.70 22.01
CA ARG A 648 -16.86 -9.40 22.54
C ARG A 648 -16.12 -9.61 23.86
N LEU A 649 -14.80 -9.55 23.82
CA LEU A 649 -13.95 -9.70 24.98
C LEU A 649 -13.78 -8.33 25.65
N GLY A 650 -14.45 -8.13 26.79
CA GLY A 650 -14.20 -6.98 27.66
C GLY A 650 -12.88 -7.13 28.43
N ARG A 651 -12.42 -6.05 29.07
CA ARG A 651 -11.22 -6.03 29.95
C ARG A 651 -11.17 -7.19 30.95
N ASP A 652 -12.33 -7.68 31.40
CA ASP A 652 -12.44 -8.73 32.43
C ASP A 652 -12.48 -10.17 31.88
N ALA A 653 -12.40 -10.38 30.56
CA ALA A 653 -12.46 -11.73 29.96
C ALA A 653 -11.09 -12.43 29.88
N LEU A 654 -10.01 -11.74 30.27
CA LEU A 654 -8.73 -12.35 30.63
C LEU A 654 -8.66 -12.44 32.15
N THR A 655 -9.50 -13.28 32.77
CA THR A 655 -9.10 -13.84 34.06
C THR A 655 -7.78 -14.58 33.81
N PRO A 656 -6.69 -14.26 34.53
CA PRO A 656 -5.55 -15.16 34.53
C PRO A 656 -6.07 -16.54 34.90
N SER A 657 -5.73 -17.55 34.10
CA SER A 657 -5.94 -18.96 34.43
C SER A 657 -5.62 -19.15 35.93
N THR A 658 -6.51 -19.80 36.68
CA THR A 658 -6.33 -19.99 38.12
C THR A 658 -4.94 -20.55 38.43
N GLU A 659 -4.39 -20.27 39.61
CA GLU A 659 -3.07 -20.78 40.01
C GLU A 659 -2.94 -22.30 39.79
N GLU A 660 -4.03 -23.06 39.95
CA GLU A 660 -4.10 -24.50 39.60
C GLU A 660 -3.90 -24.80 38.11
N GLU A 661 -4.43 -23.99 37.19
CA GLU A 661 -4.23 -24.15 35.75
C GLU A 661 -2.83 -23.70 35.30
N GLN A 662 -2.24 -22.71 35.98
CA GLN A 662 -0.86 -22.29 35.76
C GLN A 662 0.14 -23.32 36.30
N GLU A 663 -0.11 -23.90 37.49
CA GLU A 663 0.67 -24.99 38.04
C GLU A 663 0.55 -26.26 37.20
N SER A 664 -0.64 -26.56 36.66
CA SER A 664 -0.86 -27.66 35.72
C SER A 664 -0.07 -27.49 34.41
N LYS A 665 -0.09 -26.28 33.83
CA LYS A 665 0.68 -25.97 32.60
C LYS A 665 2.19 -25.92 32.86
N ALA A 666 2.61 -25.38 34.00
CA ALA A 666 4.02 -25.36 34.40
C ALA A 666 4.55 -26.77 34.71
N SER A 667 3.78 -27.60 35.41
CA SER A 667 4.15 -28.99 35.67
C SER A 667 4.20 -29.83 34.38
N HIS A 668 3.29 -29.62 33.43
CA HIS A 668 3.38 -30.22 32.09
C HIS A 668 4.61 -29.75 31.30
N PHE A 669 4.97 -28.47 31.41
CA PHE A 669 6.15 -27.87 30.79
C PHE A 669 7.46 -28.45 31.37
N PHE A 670 7.57 -28.56 32.70
CA PHE A 670 8.73 -29.16 33.35
C PHE A 670 8.81 -30.68 33.16
N ALA A 671 7.68 -31.38 33.02
CA ALA A 671 7.66 -32.79 32.66
C ALA A 671 8.14 -33.03 31.22
N GLY A 672 7.77 -32.15 30.28
CA GLY A 672 8.29 -32.16 28.91
C GLY A 672 9.79 -31.90 28.84
N ILE A 673 10.30 -30.96 29.64
CA ILE A 673 11.73 -30.68 29.74
C ILE A 673 12.50 -31.84 30.37
N ASN A 674 11.99 -32.44 31.46
CA ASN A 674 12.67 -33.57 32.10
C ASN A 674 12.69 -34.83 31.22
N SER A 675 11.69 -35.04 30.36
CA SER A 675 11.72 -36.15 29.39
C SER A 675 12.74 -35.93 28.27
N LEU A 676 13.00 -34.67 27.88
CA LEU A 676 14.06 -34.31 26.92
C LEU A 676 15.49 -34.48 27.49
N PHE A 677 15.65 -34.41 28.82
CA PHE A 677 16.94 -34.58 29.49
C PHE A 677 17.17 -35.99 30.08
N ALA A 678 16.14 -36.83 30.19
CA ALA A 678 16.26 -38.21 30.65
C ALA A 678 16.76 -39.19 29.57
N ASP A 679 16.62 -38.84 28.28
CA ASP A 679 17.03 -39.68 27.16
C ASP A 679 18.54 -39.63 26.84
N ASP A 680 19.32 -38.77 27.52
CA ASP A 680 20.76 -38.58 27.28
C ASP A 680 21.69 -39.23 28.33
N GLU A 681 21.17 -39.84 29.41
CA GLU A 681 22.02 -40.46 30.45
C GLU A 681 22.28 -41.97 30.30
N ASP A 682 21.63 -42.67 29.34
CA ASP A 682 21.71 -44.15 29.26
C ASP A 682 22.67 -44.70 28.19
N LYS A 683 23.67 -43.91 27.76
CA LYS A 683 24.81 -44.42 26.96
C LYS A 683 26.07 -44.54 27.79
N SER A 684 26.13 -45.62 28.55
CA SER A 684 27.36 -46.14 29.17
C SER A 684 28.41 -46.50 28.08
N PRO A 685 29.70 -46.17 28.27
CA PRO A 685 30.75 -46.61 27.37
C PRO A 685 31.28 -47.98 27.83
N CYS A 686 30.85 -49.05 27.17
CA CYS A 686 31.54 -50.34 27.26
C CYS A 686 32.67 -50.43 26.23
N SER A 687 33.78 -50.97 26.73
CA SER A 687 35.07 -51.27 26.10
C SER A 687 34.98 -52.17 24.87
#